data_AF-A0A7R9QPU8-F1
#
_entry.id   AF-A0A7R9QPU8-F1
#
_cell.length_a   1.000
_cell.length_b   1.000
_cell.length_c   1.000
_cell.angle_alpha   90.00
_cell.angle_beta   90.00
_cell.angle_gamma   90.00
#
_symmetry.space_group_name_H-M   'P 1'
#
loop_
_entity.id
_entity.type
_entity.pdbx_description
1 polymer ?
#
loop_
_entity_poly.entity_id
_entity_poly.type
_entity_poly.pdbx_seq_one_letter_code
_entity_poly.pdbx_strand_id
1 'polypeptide(L)'
;MSDEELYDVSSTSIGTHLPQNISQLIGDAFYLAFNGLIDYEIALNLTKYLAFDGSVNSWTTAQTVFSNIKPFIISDVKIALNYYVSDIIGKQYKTLGWDDYEGSGDHQKVLLQSLVLDIACEYEMLECLQTSRQKFIEWKTDTNYKITTNLLPIILKYGIQDINKYLYIKSTETNEKLLSKASDEKLIQKEDYLQFLINITLNSEPHVADIVFQFFDNYSNDNLFKDKALVVLDNNIAWIDRYKAPVVEWITNQCPNEVCVWHDFRLNPQVIPLQYYLTLRIDVNNDVFSGSVDIDVSVDKDIEYFVVHSANKLKIISTNVTINGTGAQLPIRQTFHYSPNDYFIIQLANKSTPNTYRLKFAFESILTNDWNSGLYKISYEYNGETIGAAATQLWPENTRKVFPCFDDILFKSRFDITLIHESVMNTTLTNMPAIDTRPNTPAPGWTTTKYQNSVSMVTYLVAIIVSDFVCHSIDRNITGMGYDTRVCATRPMEYKLGYATQTVPKVFHVFEDYLGVKYSLPKSDLVAVPDFMGGMENWGLVTFDESSLLWTPNEDTSANKMNVNLFISHELAHMWFGNLVTCHTWAHFWLNEGFASFMQNVGINGTESQWDYWDLFINNTLSSAIKGDIVESSPPIIQPVLKYSDMIFSSAILYDKGSVVIRMLEFVMGKHAFRDGIQKYIKQYAYKSVITENLWDSLNATFPKVHVVELMDNWTTKPGFPYITIKRDPQNPNTITITQERGMYFIDYTLEEWNKWITALVTNEDNIVDKLTANERSEFILETFYLSKANKLSVIKPLELCQYLVNETHFTPWAVFNTILGWDDREGTDTHKRMRGLVIEMSCGNGYQKCMEESYKEFTKWKSGQPLPPNLMTYILSFGLKYSNNFEDFEYTRDTKLLNELLERSVNNSSVSETHFSSLLSDLSSNSYALPIVENFLNLYPNTGLTNESRVNGLTKIQQNIDWIQHNADTIGQWLRDNRLI
;
A
#
# COMPACT_ATOMS: atom_id res chain seq x y z
N MET A 1 2.76 -37.68 18.72
CA MET A 1 3.05 -37.92 20.16
C MET A 1 2.13 -37.00 20.95
N SER A 2 1.81 -37.33 22.19
CA SER A 2 0.93 -36.52 23.06
C SER A 2 1.73 -35.44 23.80
N ASP A 3 1.07 -34.32 24.11
CA ASP A 3 1.70 -33.09 24.62
C ASP A 3 2.21 -33.16 26.08
N GLU A 4 2.21 -34.35 26.70
CA GLU A 4 2.64 -34.56 28.09
C GLU A 4 4.18 -34.74 28.24
N GLU A 5 4.90 -35.13 27.19
CA GLU A 5 6.35 -35.45 27.28
C GLU A 5 7.29 -34.23 27.17
N LEU A 6 6.78 -33.03 26.88
CA LEU A 6 7.60 -31.80 26.77
C LEU A 6 7.74 -30.98 28.06
N TYR A 7 7.04 -31.37 29.14
CA TYR A 7 7.04 -30.63 30.41
C TYR A 7 8.05 -31.16 31.47
N ASP A 8 8.54 -32.40 31.35
CA ASP A 8 9.31 -33.07 32.42
C ASP A 8 10.85 -32.86 32.37
N VAL A 9 11.28 -31.62 32.14
CA VAL A 9 12.72 -31.23 32.20
C VAL A 9 12.99 -30.13 33.25
N SER A 10 11.96 -29.73 34.01
CA SER A 10 12.07 -28.67 35.05
C SER A 10 11.81 -29.16 36.48
N SER A 11 11.36 -30.40 36.65
CA SER A 11 10.76 -30.92 37.88
C SER A 11 11.74 -31.31 39.00
N THR A 12 13.01 -31.60 38.69
CA THR A 12 13.90 -32.38 39.58
C THR A 12 15.29 -31.82 39.88
N SER A 13 15.74 -30.72 39.27
CA SER A 13 17.11 -30.19 39.47
C SER A 13 17.24 -28.72 39.89
N ILE A 14 16.21 -27.89 39.70
CA ILE A 14 16.24 -26.44 40.01
C ILE A 14 15.82 -26.15 41.48
N GLY A 15 15.16 -27.10 42.15
CA GLY A 15 14.57 -26.95 43.49
C GLY A 15 15.53 -26.78 44.68
N THR A 16 16.80 -26.43 44.46
CA THR A 16 17.80 -26.16 45.51
C THR A 16 18.54 -24.83 45.34
N HIS A 17 18.08 -23.95 44.44
CA HIS A 17 18.57 -22.57 44.37
C HIS A 17 17.87 -21.68 45.41
N LEU A 18 18.66 -20.91 46.16
CA LEU A 18 18.14 -19.91 47.11
C LEU A 18 17.33 -18.84 46.34
N PRO A 19 16.25 -18.27 46.91
CA PRO A 19 15.45 -17.23 46.24
C PRO A 19 16.26 -15.99 45.81
N GLN A 20 17.39 -15.72 46.49
CA GLN A 20 18.36 -14.70 46.10
C GLN A 20 18.91 -14.93 44.69
N ASN A 21 19.17 -16.18 44.29
CA ASN A 21 19.74 -16.51 42.99
C ASN A 21 18.75 -16.24 41.84
N ILE A 22 17.45 -16.42 42.06
CA ILE A 22 16.42 -16.23 41.02
C ILE A 22 16.08 -14.74 40.88
N SER A 23 15.90 -14.04 42.00
CA SER A 23 15.80 -12.57 42.05
C SER A 23 16.99 -11.88 41.39
N GLN A 24 18.21 -12.42 41.58
CA GLN A 24 19.41 -11.95 40.89
C GLN A 24 19.39 -12.32 39.40
N LEU A 25 19.10 -13.57 39.01
CA LEU A 25 19.10 -13.99 37.61
C LEU A 25 18.14 -13.18 36.74
N ILE A 26 16.95 -12.84 37.25
CA ILE A 26 16.00 -11.96 36.55
C ILE A 26 16.61 -10.55 36.40
N GLY A 27 17.19 -9.99 37.46
CA GLY A 27 17.83 -8.67 37.42
C GLY A 27 18.98 -8.62 36.41
N ASP A 28 19.92 -9.56 36.52
CA ASP A 28 21.10 -9.67 35.64
C ASP A 28 20.67 -9.85 34.17
N ALA A 29 19.65 -10.67 33.88
CA ALA A 29 19.13 -10.83 32.53
C ALA A 29 18.57 -9.51 31.96
N PHE A 30 17.78 -8.75 32.72
CA PHE A 30 17.27 -7.46 32.25
C PHE A 30 18.37 -6.39 32.10
N TYR A 31 19.42 -6.40 32.93
CA TYR A 31 20.60 -5.55 32.73
C TYR A 31 21.39 -5.93 31.47
N LEU A 32 21.59 -7.22 31.20
CA LEU A 32 22.23 -7.69 29.97
C LEU A 32 21.41 -7.33 28.72
N ALA A 33 20.08 -7.46 28.80
CA ALA A 33 19.17 -7.11 27.71
C ALA A 33 19.17 -5.59 27.42
N PHE A 34 19.13 -4.75 28.47
CA PHE A 34 19.22 -3.28 28.32
C PHE A 34 20.52 -2.83 27.63
N ASN A 35 21.62 -3.54 27.87
CA ASN A 35 22.92 -3.28 27.24
C ASN A 35 23.11 -4.01 25.89
N GLY A 36 22.11 -4.74 25.40
CA GLY A 36 22.16 -5.46 24.12
C GLY A 36 23.10 -6.66 24.08
N LEU A 37 23.37 -7.28 25.24
CA LEU A 37 24.20 -8.49 25.35
C LEU A 37 23.38 -9.79 25.25
N ILE A 38 22.06 -9.71 25.44
CA ILE A 38 21.06 -10.75 25.13
C ILE A 38 19.78 -10.09 24.60
N ASP A 39 18.91 -10.86 23.96
CA ASP A 39 17.60 -10.36 23.52
C ASP A 39 16.61 -10.19 24.67
N TYR A 40 15.75 -9.18 24.58
CA TYR A 40 14.72 -8.90 25.59
C TYR A 40 13.73 -10.04 25.79
N GLU A 41 13.48 -10.86 24.75
CA GLU A 41 12.67 -12.07 24.88
C GLU A 41 13.25 -13.05 25.94
N ILE A 42 14.57 -13.19 26.04
CA ILE A 42 15.21 -14.12 26.99
C ILE A 42 14.94 -13.64 28.41
N ALA A 43 15.09 -12.34 28.67
CA ALA A 43 14.79 -11.73 29.96
C ALA A 43 13.29 -11.80 30.30
N LEU A 44 12.40 -11.51 29.33
CA LEU A 44 10.95 -11.57 29.50
C LEU A 44 10.46 -13.01 29.78
N ASN A 45 10.97 -14.02 29.06
CA ASN A 45 10.61 -15.42 29.29
C ASN A 45 10.98 -15.91 30.71
N LEU A 46 12.05 -15.39 31.33
CA LEU A 46 12.37 -15.70 32.74
C LEU A 46 11.29 -15.21 33.72
N THR A 47 10.57 -14.13 33.40
CA THR A 47 9.50 -13.60 34.28
C THR A 47 8.31 -14.56 34.42
N LYS A 48 8.13 -15.50 33.49
CA LYS A 48 7.09 -16.55 33.57
C LYS A 48 7.23 -17.45 34.81
N TYR A 49 8.44 -17.55 35.38
CA TYR A 49 8.69 -18.29 36.62
C TYR A 49 7.97 -17.68 37.84
N LEU A 50 7.69 -16.36 37.83
CA LEU A 50 7.07 -15.65 38.95
C LEU A 50 5.70 -16.24 39.35
N ALA A 51 4.96 -16.81 38.39
CA ALA A 51 3.71 -17.53 38.64
C ALA A 51 3.84 -18.73 39.62
N PHE A 52 5.08 -19.17 39.88
CA PHE A 52 5.39 -20.25 40.81
C PHE A 52 6.16 -19.78 42.05
N ASP A 53 6.78 -18.59 42.03
CA ASP A 53 7.60 -18.06 43.12
C ASP A 53 6.76 -17.29 44.17
N GLY A 54 7.01 -17.58 45.45
CA GLY A 54 6.40 -16.92 46.62
C GLY A 54 7.41 -16.08 47.42
N SER A 55 8.54 -15.68 46.84
CA SER A 55 9.57 -14.90 47.52
C SER A 55 9.44 -13.40 47.26
N VAL A 56 9.57 -12.59 48.32
CA VAL A 56 9.51 -11.11 48.23
C VAL A 56 10.55 -10.58 47.24
N ASN A 57 11.77 -11.15 47.26
CA ASN A 57 12.88 -10.63 46.47
C ASN A 57 12.62 -10.71 44.95
N SER A 58 12.12 -11.85 44.44
CA SER A 58 11.83 -12.00 43.01
C SER A 58 10.71 -11.07 42.55
N TRP A 59 9.66 -10.90 43.37
CA TRP A 59 8.57 -9.96 43.07
C TRP A 59 9.03 -8.49 43.12
N THR A 60 9.97 -8.13 44.01
CA THR A 60 10.57 -6.79 44.05
C THR A 60 11.44 -6.52 42.80
N THR A 61 12.26 -7.50 42.38
CA THR A 61 13.00 -7.41 41.11
C THR A 61 12.01 -7.23 39.95
N ALA A 62 10.96 -8.05 39.90
CA ALA A 62 9.94 -7.98 38.85
C ALA A 62 9.23 -6.63 38.80
N GLN A 63 8.85 -6.06 39.95
CA GLN A 63 8.24 -4.73 39.98
C GLN A 63 9.20 -3.69 39.41
N THR A 64 10.48 -3.70 39.80
CA THR A 64 11.49 -2.76 39.28
C THR A 64 11.68 -2.92 37.76
N VAL A 65 11.79 -4.17 37.28
CA VAL A 65 11.89 -4.50 35.85
C VAL A 65 10.70 -3.96 35.06
N PHE A 66 9.46 -4.28 35.47
CA PHE A 66 8.28 -3.82 34.76
C PHE A 66 8.10 -2.30 34.87
N SER A 67 8.37 -1.69 36.04
CA SER A 67 8.35 -0.24 36.20
C SER A 67 9.33 0.49 35.28
N ASN A 68 10.50 -0.09 34.97
CA ASN A 68 11.48 0.51 34.07
C ASN A 68 11.07 0.45 32.59
N ILE A 69 10.46 -0.66 32.12
CA ILE A 69 10.07 -0.78 30.71
C ILE A 69 8.68 -0.18 30.41
N LYS A 70 7.79 -0.13 31.41
CA LYS A 70 6.39 0.31 31.28
C LYS A 70 6.23 1.70 30.62
N PRO A 71 6.98 2.76 30.97
CA PRO A 71 6.83 4.08 30.34
C PRO A 71 6.95 4.06 28.82
N PHE A 72 7.87 3.27 28.27
CA PHE A 72 8.17 3.26 26.84
C PHE A 72 7.14 2.48 26.00
N ILE A 73 6.36 1.58 26.63
CA ILE A 73 5.50 0.60 25.95
C ILE A 73 4.02 0.68 26.34
N ILE A 74 3.68 1.34 27.46
CA ILE A 74 2.31 1.31 28.02
C ILE A 74 1.26 1.92 27.08
N SER A 75 1.65 2.88 26.22
CA SER A 75 0.80 3.43 25.16
C SER A 75 0.28 2.38 24.19
N ASP A 76 1.10 1.37 23.88
CA ASP A 76 0.86 0.43 22.79
C ASP A 76 0.35 -0.93 23.31
N VAL A 77 0.81 -1.37 24.49
CA VAL A 77 0.46 -2.70 25.05
C VAL A 77 -0.23 -2.68 26.41
N LYS A 78 -0.85 -1.56 26.84
CA LYS A 78 -1.50 -1.45 28.17
C LYS A 78 -2.25 -2.71 28.61
N ILE A 79 -3.17 -3.19 27.77
CA ILE A 79 -4.06 -4.29 28.15
C ILE A 79 -3.35 -5.64 28.09
N ALA A 80 -2.48 -5.90 27.12
CA ALA A 80 -1.70 -7.13 27.05
C ALA A 80 -0.70 -7.23 28.23
N LEU A 81 -0.05 -6.12 28.59
CA LEU A 81 0.81 -6.02 29.77
C LEU A 81 0.02 -6.20 31.07
N ASN A 82 -1.13 -5.53 31.20
CA ASN A 82 -2.00 -5.68 32.37
C ASN A 82 -2.53 -7.11 32.50
N TYR A 83 -2.89 -7.77 31.39
CA TYR A 83 -3.28 -9.17 31.36
C TYR A 83 -2.13 -10.08 31.79
N TYR A 84 -0.96 -9.96 31.16
CA TYR A 84 0.20 -10.80 31.45
C TYR A 84 0.64 -10.70 32.92
N VAL A 85 0.71 -9.48 33.47
CA VAL A 85 1.04 -9.27 34.89
C VAL A 85 -0.07 -9.78 35.81
N SER A 86 -1.34 -9.66 35.42
CA SER A 86 -2.48 -10.23 36.18
C SER A 86 -2.50 -11.76 36.19
N ASP A 87 -2.08 -12.41 35.11
CA ASP A 87 -2.02 -13.87 35.01
C ASP A 87 -0.91 -14.44 35.92
N ILE A 88 0.33 -13.95 35.77
CA ILE A 88 1.46 -14.41 36.60
C ILE A 88 1.24 -14.12 38.09
N ILE A 89 0.58 -13.01 38.45
CA ILE A 89 0.34 -12.67 39.86
C ILE A 89 -0.92 -13.33 40.44
N GLY A 90 -1.86 -13.76 39.59
CA GLY A 90 -3.20 -14.22 40.00
C GLY A 90 -3.18 -15.36 41.01
N LYS A 91 -2.17 -16.24 40.95
CA LYS A 91 -1.98 -17.32 41.94
C LYS A 91 -1.58 -16.78 43.32
N GLN A 92 -0.64 -15.84 43.39
CA GLN A 92 -0.22 -15.25 44.66
C GLN A 92 -1.30 -14.33 45.23
N TYR A 93 -1.99 -13.55 44.37
CA TYR A 93 -3.15 -12.75 44.75
C TYR A 93 -4.24 -13.61 45.41
N LYS A 94 -4.58 -14.77 44.82
CA LYS A 94 -5.55 -15.73 45.39
C LYS A 94 -5.07 -16.46 46.65
N THR A 95 -3.75 -16.53 46.89
CA THR A 95 -3.15 -17.21 48.04
C THR A 95 -2.95 -16.29 49.25
N LEU A 96 -2.72 -15.00 49.01
CA LEU A 96 -2.47 -14.01 50.05
C LEU A 96 -3.73 -13.20 50.35
N GLY A 97 -4.47 -12.80 49.31
CA GLY A 97 -5.73 -12.08 49.41
C GLY A 97 -5.65 -10.80 50.25
N TRP A 98 -6.79 -10.43 50.83
CA TRP A 98 -6.93 -9.28 51.74
C TRP A 98 -7.10 -9.72 53.21
N ASP A 99 -6.60 -10.91 53.56
CA ASP A 99 -6.62 -11.45 54.93
C ASP A 99 -5.64 -10.69 55.83
N ASP A 100 -5.94 -10.62 57.14
CA ASP A 100 -5.06 -9.94 58.08
C ASP A 100 -3.93 -10.88 58.57
N TYR A 101 -2.69 -10.57 58.19
CA TYR A 101 -1.49 -11.25 58.65
C TYR A 101 -0.68 -10.45 59.69
N GLU A 102 -1.14 -9.26 60.13
CA GLU A 102 -0.46 -8.52 61.20
C GLU A 102 -0.58 -9.27 62.53
N GLY A 103 0.55 -9.77 63.03
CA GLY A 103 0.62 -10.65 64.22
C GLY A 103 0.84 -12.13 63.92
N SER A 104 0.87 -12.55 62.65
CA SER A 104 1.17 -13.94 62.24
C SER A 104 2.59 -14.43 62.57
N GLY A 105 3.52 -13.51 62.83
CA GLY A 105 4.95 -13.79 63.05
C GLY A 105 5.78 -13.90 61.77
N ASP A 106 5.15 -14.06 60.61
CA ASP A 106 5.82 -14.13 59.30
C ASP A 106 5.88 -12.74 58.64
N HIS A 107 6.98 -12.03 58.86
CA HIS A 107 7.20 -10.71 58.28
C HIS A 107 7.39 -10.76 56.75
N GLN A 108 7.91 -11.86 56.18
CA GLN A 108 8.08 -11.98 54.73
C GLN A 108 6.73 -12.14 54.04
N LYS A 109 5.80 -12.91 54.60
CA LYS A 109 4.43 -13.02 54.08
C LYS A 109 3.67 -11.69 54.10
N VAL A 110 3.82 -10.88 55.15
CA VAL A 110 3.21 -9.53 55.23
C VAL A 110 3.76 -8.60 54.14
N LEU A 111 5.07 -8.58 53.94
CA LEU A 111 5.70 -7.80 52.86
C LEU A 111 5.27 -8.28 51.47
N LEU A 112 5.22 -9.60 51.25
CA LEU A 112 4.76 -10.19 50.00
C LEU A 112 3.31 -9.84 49.69
N GLN A 113 2.41 -9.88 50.68
CA GLN A 113 1.01 -9.49 50.50
C GLN A 113 0.89 -8.04 50.07
N SER A 114 1.58 -7.11 50.76
CA SER A 114 1.54 -5.69 50.41
C SER A 114 2.04 -5.45 48.98
N LEU A 115 3.16 -6.07 48.60
CA LEU A 115 3.73 -6.00 47.25
C LEU A 115 2.79 -6.61 46.18
N VAL A 116 2.23 -7.79 46.44
CA VAL A 116 1.34 -8.50 45.50
C VAL A 116 0.03 -7.73 45.26
N LEU A 117 -0.54 -7.13 46.31
CA LEU A 117 -1.74 -6.31 46.19
C LEU A 117 -1.46 -4.97 45.48
N ASP A 118 -0.29 -4.36 45.71
CA ASP A 118 0.08 -3.11 45.03
C ASP A 118 0.25 -3.35 43.52
N ILE A 119 0.99 -4.40 43.12
CA ILE A 119 1.16 -4.77 41.71
C ILE A 119 -0.19 -5.14 41.09
N ALA A 120 -0.99 -6.02 41.71
CA ALA A 120 -2.28 -6.44 41.15
C ALA A 120 -3.21 -5.24 40.87
N CYS A 121 -3.26 -4.25 41.77
CA CYS A 121 -4.04 -3.04 41.55
C CYS A 121 -3.37 -2.06 40.56
N GLU A 122 -2.03 -2.01 40.46
CA GLU A 122 -1.30 -1.16 39.49
C GLU A 122 -1.50 -1.60 38.03
N TYR A 123 -1.69 -2.89 37.81
CA TYR A 123 -1.96 -3.49 36.49
C TYR A 123 -3.47 -3.75 36.28
N GLU A 124 -4.30 -2.97 36.99
CA GLU A 124 -5.76 -2.85 36.82
C GLU A 124 -6.56 -4.15 37.02
N MET A 125 -6.05 -5.12 37.78
CA MET A 125 -6.77 -6.36 38.10
C MET A 125 -8.12 -6.04 38.76
N LEU A 126 -9.21 -6.45 38.10
CA LEU A 126 -10.56 -6.00 38.42
C LEU A 126 -10.97 -6.31 39.86
N GLU A 127 -10.65 -7.50 40.35
CA GLU A 127 -10.90 -7.93 41.73
C GLU A 127 -10.17 -7.02 42.73
N CYS A 128 -8.90 -6.68 42.47
CA CYS A 128 -8.10 -5.82 43.35
C CYS A 128 -8.71 -4.41 43.44
N LEU A 129 -9.04 -3.81 42.29
CA LEU A 129 -9.66 -2.47 42.25
C LEU A 129 -11.05 -2.46 42.92
N GLN A 130 -11.86 -3.50 42.72
CA GLN A 130 -13.18 -3.61 43.35
C GLN A 130 -13.08 -3.79 44.87
N THR A 131 -12.26 -4.71 45.36
CA THR A 131 -12.10 -4.95 46.81
C THR A 131 -11.42 -3.77 47.50
N SER A 132 -10.42 -3.14 46.88
CA SER A 132 -9.78 -1.92 47.41
C SER A 132 -10.80 -0.78 47.56
N ARG A 133 -11.63 -0.54 46.54
CA ARG A 133 -12.73 0.45 46.59
C ARG A 133 -13.79 0.11 47.62
N GLN A 134 -14.18 -1.16 47.77
CA GLN A 134 -15.10 -1.58 48.82
C GLN A 134 -14.53 -1.29 50.22
N LYS A 135 -13.30 -1.72 50.49
CA LYS A 135 -12.64 -1.52 51.80
C LYS A 135 -12.38 -0.04 52.12
N PHE A 136 -12.13 0.79 51.11
CA PHE A 136 -12.07 2.24 51.28
C PHE A 136 -13.43 2.86 51.65
N ILE A 137 -14.53 2.37 51.05
CA ILE A 137 -15.89 2.80 51.41
C ILE A 137 -16.24 2.35 52.83
N GLU A 138 -15.95 1.10 53.20
CA GLU A 138 -16.18 0.54 54.56
C GLU A 138 -15.44 1.36 55.62
N TRP A 139 -14.14 1.59 55.45
CA TRP A 139 -13.32 2.43 56.33
C TRP A 139 -13.79 3.88 56.44
N LYS A 140 -14.39 4.42 55.39
CA LYS A 140 -14.93 5.78 55.37
C LYS A 140 -16.30 5.89 56.05
N THR A 141 -17.05 4.79 56.16
CA THR A 141 -18.46 4.81 56.65
C THR A 141 -18.66 4.20 58.03
N ASP A 142 -17.86 3.21 58.45
CA ASP A 142 -17.85 2.68 59.82
C ASP A 142 -16.63 3.16 60.60
N THR A 143 -16.87 3.94 61.65
CA THR A 143 -15.83 4.46 62.56
C THR A 143 -15.12 3.39 63.38
N ASN A 144 -15.61 2.14 63.37
CA ASN A 144 -14.98 1.00 64.03
C ASN A 144 -14.14 0.15 63.07
N TYR A 145 -14.32 0.27 61.75
CA TYR A 145 -13.60 -0.51 60.76
C TYR A 145 -12.15 -0.02 60.65
N LYS A 146 -11.20 -0.88 61.02
CA LYS A 146 -9.77 -0.60 60.95
C LYS A 146 -9.14 -1.34 59.78
N ILE A 147 -8.36 -0.62 58.97
CA ILE A 147 -7.51 -1.22 57.95
C ILE A 147 -6.16 -1.56 58.59
N THR A 148 -5.71 -2.81 58.39
CA THR A 148 -4.36 -3.34 58.65
C THR A 148 -3.27 -2.38 58.14
N THR A 149 -2.25 -2.11 58.96
CA THR A 149 -1.28 -1.02 58.73
C THR A 149 -0.60 -1.09 57.35
N ASN A 150 -0.20 -2.30 56.93
CA ASN A 150 0.48 -2.55 55.65
C ASN A 150 -0.47 -2.57 54.42
N LEU A 151 -1.79 -2.57 54.63
CA LEU A 151 -2.81 -2.54 53.56
C LEU A 151 -3.39 -1.14 53.34
N LEU A 152 -3.29 -0.25 54.34
CA LEU A 152 -3.81 1.12 54.29
C LEU A 152 -3.26 1.94 53.11
N PRO A 153 -1.95 1.91 52.75
CA PRO A 153 -1.44 2.66 51.60
C PRO A 153 -2.12 2.26 50.28
N ILE A 154 -2.37 0.96 50.09
CA ILE A 154 -2.95 0.38 48.86
C ILE A 154 -4.43 0.73 48.76
N ILE A 155 -5.17 0.62 49.87
CA ILE A 155 -6.60 0.97 49.92
C ILE A 155 -6.82 2.47 49.71
N LEU A 156 -5.91 3.32 50.19
CA LEU A 156 -5.92 4.75 49.88
C LEU A 156 -5.50 5.06 48.43
N LYS A 157 -4.51 4.34 47.87
CA LYS A 157 -3.97 4.53 46.51
C LYS A 157 -4.98 4.18 45.41
N TYR A 158 -5.76 3.11 45.58
CA TYR A 158 -6.67 2.60 44.54
C TYR A 158 -8.17 2.65 44.89
N GLY A 159 -8.54 2.78 46.17
CA GLY A 159 -9.95 2.77 46.58
C GLY A 159 -10.69 4.10 46.39
N ILE A 160 -9.97 5.19 46.12
CA ILE A 160 -10.54 6.53 45.93
C ILE A 160 -11.30 6.59 44.59
N GLN A 161 -12.59 6.92 44.67
CA GLN A 161 -13.59 6.87 43.59
C GLN A 161 -13.32 7.81 42.40
N ASP A 162 -12.26 8.60 42.46
CA ASP A 162 -11.85 9.59 41.46
C ASP A 162 -10.32 9.54 41.39
N ILE A 163 -9.79 8.73 40.47
CA ILE A 163 -8.33 8.51 40.32
C ILE A 163 -7.62 9.82 40.01
N ASN A 164 -8.28 10.71 39.25
CA ASN A 164 -7.79 12.06 38.97
C ASN A 164 -7.70 12.91 40.24
N LYS A 165 -8.45 12.58 41.31
CA LYS A 165 -8.41 13.29 42.59
C LYS A 165 -7.35 12.77 43.55
N TYR A 166 -7.05 11.47 43.53
CA TYR A 166 -5.85 10.94 44.21
C TYR A 166 -4.58 11.42 43.48
N LEU A 167 -4.58 11.39 42.14
CA LEU A 167 -3.56 12.04 41.33
C LEU A 167 -3.46 13.53 41.68
N TYR A 168 -4.55 14.31 41.69
CA TYR A 168 -4.55 15.73 42.08
C TYR A 168 -4.03 15.99 43.50
N ILE A 169 -4.19 15.06 44.44
CA ILE A 169 -3.61 15.16 45.80
C ILE A 169 -2.10 14.85 45.79
N LYS A 170 -1.62 14.05 44.82
CA LYS A 170 -0.19 13.77 44.56
C LYS A 170 0.46 14.74 43.55
N SER A 171 -0.36 15.48 42.79
CA SER A 171 -0.01 16.39 41.69
C SER A 171 -0.65 17.77 41.90
N THR A 172 -0.76 18.20 43.16
CA THR A 172 -1.06 19.60 43.53
C THR A 172 -0.01 20.57 43.01
N GLU A 173 1.11 20.05 42.50
CA GLU A 173 1.95 20.68 41.49
C GLU A 173 1.99 19.77 40.26
N THR A 174 1.52 20.26 39.11
CA THR A 174 1.79 19.65 37.80
C THR A 174 3.22 19.98 37.37
N ASN A 175 3.87 19.12 36.58
CA ASN A 175 5.28 19.29 36.19
C ASN A 175 5.56 20.68 35.61
N GLU A 176 4.68 21.21 34.75
CA GLU A 176 4.76 22.58 34.21
C GLU A 176 4.74 23.67 35.29
N LYS A 177 3.93 23.51 36.35
CA LYS A 177 3.83 24.47 37.46
C LYS A 177 4.95 24.31 38.50
N LEU A 178 5.60 23.16 38.55
CA LEU A 178 6.85 22.96 39.28
C LEU A 178 8.01 23.65 38.54
N LEU A 179 8.10 23.45 37.22
CA LEU A 179 9.05 24.17 36.36
C LEU A 179 8.84 25.69 36.42
N SER A 180 7.59 26.17 36.37
CA SER A 180 7.26 27.60 36.51
C SER A 180 7.36 28.16 37.94
N LYS A 181 7.75 27.35 38.93
CA LYS A 181 8.10 27.77 40.29
C LYS A 181 9.61 27.69 40.54
N ALA A 182 10.30 26.77 39.87
CA ALA A 182 11.74 26.60 39.98
C ALA A 182 12.55 27.81 39.46
N SER A 183 11.91 28.73 38.74
CA SER A 183 12.47 30.02 38.31
C SER A 183 12.63 31.06 39.43
N ASP A 184 12.08 30.85 40.63
CA ASP A 184 12.43 31.66 41.81
C ASP A 184 13.82 31.26 42.35
N GLU A 185 14.79 32.18 42.29
CA GLU A 185 16.25 31.98 42.40
C GLU A 185 16.80 31.35 43.72
N LYS A 186 15.97 30.80 44.61
CA LYS A 186 16.33 30.47 46.00
C LYS A 186 16.18 29.01 46.44
N LEU A 187 15.85 28.09 45.54
CA LEU A 187 15.71 26.66 45.87
C LEU A 187 16.80 25.74 45.29
N ILE A 188 17.74 26.26 44.49
CA ILE A 188 18.78 25.47 43.81
C ILE A 188 19.97 25.15 44.74
N GLN A 189 19.71 24.47 45.87
CA GLN A 189 20.72 23.78 46.69
C GLN A 189 20.13 22.53 47.36
N LYS A 190 19.88 21.47 46.57
CA LYS A 190 19.67 20.10 47.07
C LYS A 190 19.75 19.05 45.96
N GLU A 191 20.59 18.04 46.15
CA GLU A 191 20.71 16.88 45.24
C GLU A 191 19.37 16.13 45.10
N ASP A 192 18.58 16.06 46.18
CA ASP A 192 17.22 15.48 46.22
C ASP A 192 16.33 15.91 45.04
N TYR A 193 16.37 17.20 44.66
CA TYR A 193 15.50 17.78 43.63
C TYR A 193 16.02 17.53 42.21
N LEU A 194 17.34 17.49 42.04
CA LEU A 194 18.00 17.11 40.79
C LEU A 194 17.74 15.62 40.48
N GLN A 195 17.78 14.76 41.50
CA GLN A 195 17.47 13.34 41.34
C GLN A 195 15.98 13.09 41.02
N PHE A 196 15.07 13.93 41.53
CA PHE A 196 13.66 13.93 41.14
C PHE A 196 13.47 14.30 39.66
N LEU A 197 14.20 15.29 39.13
CA LEU A 197 14.16 15.63 37.71
C LEU A 197 14.72 14.51 36.81
N ILE A 198 15.78 13.81 37.22
CA ILE A 198 16.25 12.59 36.52
C ILE A 198 15.14 11.55 36.45
N ASN A 199 14.43 11.29 37.56
CA ASN A 199 13.33 10.32 37.57
C ASN A 199 12.13 10.73 36.70
N ILE A 200 11.89 12.02 36.44
CA ILE A 200 10.90 12.44 35.44
C ILE A 200 11.42 12.16 34.02
N THR A 201 12.67 12.52 33.75
CA THR A 201 13.34 12.34 32.44
C THR A 201 13.43 10.87 32.04
N LEU A 202 13.67 9.97 33.01
CA LEU A 202 13.71 8.51 32.82
C LEU A 202 12.37 7.87 32.40
N ASN A 203 11.23 8.54 32.62
CA ASN A 203 9.89 7.98 32.50
C ASN A 203 8.99 8.73 31.49
N SER A 204 9.58 9.47 30.55
CA SER A 204 8.85 10.41 29.66
C SER A 204 9.17 10.21 28.17
N GLU A 205 8.27 10.68 27.30
CA GLU A 205 8.44 10.69 25.84
C GLU A 205 9.55 11.65 25.35
N PRO A 206 10.09 11.46 24.13
CA PRO A 206 11.12 12.33 23.55
C PRO A 206 10.79 13.83 23.57
N HIS A 207 9.53 14.22 23.38
CA HIS A 207 9.13 15.64 23.39
C HIS A 207 9.31 16.31 24.77
N VAL A 208 9.37 15.52 25.85
CA VAL A 208 9.63 16.01 27.20
C VAL A 208 11.14 16.24 27.42
N ALA A 209 12.00 15.53 26.68
CA ALA A 209 13.44 15.76 26.72
C ALA A 209 13.80 17.18 26.25
N ASP A 210 13.16 17.71 25.20
CA ASP A 210 13.38 19.09 24.74
C ASP A 210 13.06 20.15 25.82
N ILE A 211 11.97 19.95 26.57
CA ILE A 211 11.58 20.82 27.69
C ILE A 211 12.62 20.74 28.82
N VAL A 212 13.13 19.54 29.09
CA VAL A 212 14.18 19.28 30.09
C VAL A 212 15.55 19.83 29.65
N PHE A 213 15.89 19.78 28.36
CA PHE A 213 17.08 20.42 27.81
C PHE A 213 17.01 21.95 27.92
N GLN A 214 15.87 22.55 27.56
CA GLN A 214 15.64 23.98 27.76
C GLN A 214 15.70 24.37 29.25
N PHE A 215 15.33 23.49 30.18
CA PHE A 215 15.51 23.73 31.61
C PHE A 215 16.99 23.66 32.02
N PHE A 216 17.74 22.65 31.59
CA PHE A 216 19.15 22.52 31.96
C PHE A 216 20.04 23.61 31.38
N ASP A 217 19.84 24.01 30.12
CA ASP A 217 20.62 25.07 29.46
C ASP A 217 20.38 26.47 30.05
N ASN A 218 19.24 26.70 30.70
CA ASN A 218 18.94 27.97 31.38
C ASN A 218 19.31 27.98 32.87
N TYR A 219 19.45 26.82 33.54
CA TYR A 219 19.53 26.76 35.01
C TYR A 219 20.63 25.88 35.62
N SER A 220 21.40 25.10 34.85
CA SER A 220 22.51 24.28 35.38
C SER A 220 23.89 24.76 34.93
N ASN A 221 24.77 25.02 35.90
CA ASN A 221 26.21 25.26 35.66
C ASN A 221 27.07 23.99 35.86
N ASP A 222 26.48 22.82 36.12
CA ASP A 222 27.22 21.57 36.34
C ASP A 222 27.19 20.68 35.08
N ASN A 223 28.30 20.73 34.34
CA ASN A 223 28.50 19.92 33.14
C ASN A 223 28.43 18.41 33.43
N LEU A 224 28.96 17.94 34.58
CA LEU A 224 28.96 16.51 34.92
C LEU A 224 27.54 15.98 35.12
N PHE A 225 26.61 16.85 35.51
CA PHE A 225 25.19 16.51 35.59
C PHE A 225 24.54 16.46 34.20
N LYS A 226 24.82 17.46 33.35
CA LYS A 226 24.32 17.50 31.96
C LYS A 226 24.78 16.28 31.15
N ASP A 227 26.06 15.92 31.26
CA ASP A 227 26.64 14.75 30.59
C ASP A 227 25.96 13.43 31.03
N LYS A 228 25.64 13.29 32.32
CA LYS A 228 24.89 12.13 32.82
C LYS A 228 23.45 12.08 32.31
N ALA A 229 22.76 13.22 32.24
CA ALA A 229 21.41 13.30 31.72
C ALA A 229 21.35 12.97 30.22
N LEU A 230 22.33 13.46 29.44
CA LEU A 230 22.52 13.12 28.02
C LEU A 230 22.72 11.61 27.84
N VAL A 231 23.69 11.00 28.54
CA VAL A 231 23.94 9.55 28.43
C VAL A 231 22.71 8.71 28.81
N VAL A 232 21.88 9.16 29.76
CA VAL A 232 20.62 8.47 30.10
C VAL A 232 19.58 8.61 28.98
N LEU A 233 19.44 9.79 28.38
CA LEU A 233 18.52 10.03 27.26
C LEU A 233 18.96 9.26 26.00
N ASP A 234 20.24 9.29 25.65
CA ASP A 234 20.81 8.55 24.50
C ASP A 234 20.56 7.04 24.64
N ASN A 235 20.75 6.48 25.84
CA ASN A 235 20.45 5.07 26.12
C ASN A 235 18.95 4.76 26.01
N ASN A 236 18.07 5.66 26.49
CA ASN A 236 16.62 5.47 26.38
C ASN A 236 16.14 5.54 24.92
N ILE A 237 16.68 6.46 24.10
CA ILE A 237 16.38 6.55 22.67
C ILE A 237 16.87 5.30 21.95
N ALA A 238 18.13 4.88 22.17
CA ALA A 238 18.68 3.67 21.59
C ALA A 238 17.92 2.39 22.03
N TRP A 239 17.31 2.40 23.22
CA TRP A 239 16.42 1.33 23.68
C TRP A 239 15.09 1.33 22.91
N ILE A 240 14.47 2.50 22.74
CA ILE A 240 13.21 2.65 22.00
C ILE A 240 13.40 2.19 20.56
N ASP A 241 14.41 2.71 19.86
CA ASP A 241 14.66 2.43 18.43
C ASP A 241 14.96 0.96 18.14
N ARG A 242 15.51 0.22 19.13
CA ARG A 242 15.99 -1.16 18.93
C ARG A 242 15.09 -2.23 19.57
N TYR A 243 14.52 -1.98 20.75
CA TYR A 243 13.85 -3.01 21.55
C TYR A 243 12.35 -2.76 21.75
N LYS A 244 11.83 -1.55 21.52
CA LYS A 244 10.40 -1.27 21.75
C LYS A 244 9.49 -2.23 20.97
N ALA A 245 9.72 -2.40 19.67
CA ALA A 245 8.87 -3.24 18.83
C ALA A 245 8.92 -4.74 19.24
N PRO A 246 10.09 -5.40 19.39
CA PRO A 246 10.15 -6.78 19.91
C PRO A 246 9.54 -6.97 21.31
N VAL A 247 9.69 -6.00 22.21
CA VAL A 247 9.08 -6.06 23.56
C VAL A 247 7.56 -5.92 23.48
N VAL A 248 7.04 -5.03 22.63
CA VAL A 248 5.62 -4.86 22.34
C VAL A 248 5.01 -6.13 21.74
N GLU A 249 5.71 -6.77 20.80
CA GLU A 249 5.30 -8.03 20.17
C GLU A 249 5.29 -9.20 21.17
N TRP A 250 6.36 -9.37 21.95
CA TRP A 250 6.41 -10.45 22.95
C TRP A 250 5.28 -10.32 23.98
N ILE A 251 5.02 -9.12 24.50
CA ILE A 251 3.96 -8.87 25.50
C ILE A 251 2.57 -9.07 24.89
N THR A 252 2.36 -8.59 23.65
CA THR A 252 1.16 -8.86 22.85
C THR A 252 0.86 -10.35 22.80
N ASN A 253 1.87 -11.16 22.45
CA ASN A 253 1.73 -12.61 22.28
C ASN A 253 1.44 -13.39 23.59
N GLN A 254 1.42 -12.73 24.76
CA GLN A 254 1.00 -13.36 26.01
C GLN A 254 -0.50 -13.18 26.32
N CYS A 255 -1.25 -12.37 25.54
CA CYS A 255 -2.67 -12.13 25.76
C CYS A 255 -3.55 -12.91 24.77
N PRO A 256 -4.44 -13.83 25.22
CA PRO A 256 -5.30 -14.59 24.33
C PRO A 256 -6.25 -13.72 23.51
N ASN A 257 -6.46 -14.08 22.23
CA ASN A 257 -7.36 -13.35 21.32
C ASN A 257 -8.79 -13.18 21.87
N GLU A 258 -9.25 -14.07 22.74
CA GLU A 258 -10.56 -13.98 23.43
C GLU A 258 -10.68 -12.74 24.36
N VAL A 259 -9.55 -12.29 24.92
CA VAL A 259 -9.44 -11.12 25.80
C VAL A 259 -8.98 -9.87 25.03
N CYS A 260 -8.19 -10.11 23.99
CA CYS A 260 -7.30 -9.15 23.33
C CYS A 260 -7.56 -9.07 21.81
N VAL A 261 -8.84 -8.94 21.42
CA VAL A 261 -9.37 -9.09 20.05
C VAL A 261 -8.79 -8.15 18.97
N TRP A 262 -8.02 -7.12 19.32
CA TRP A 262 -7.46 -6.11 18.41
C TRP A 262 -5.99 -6.35 18.01
N HIS A 263 -5.37 -7.44 18.47
CA HIS A 263 -4.00 -7.79 18.04
C HIS A 263 -3.99 -8.62 16.75
N ASP A 264 -5.06 -9.37 16.46
CA ASP A 264 -5.33 -9.86 15.10
C ASP A 264 -5.48 -8.66 14.15
N PHE A 265 -4.96 -8.77 12.93
CA PHE A 265 -5.11 -7.75 11.90
C PHE A 265 -6.46 -7.84 11.15
N ARG A 266 -7.11 -9.01 11.16
CA ARG A 266 -8.45 -9.14 10.58
C ARG A 266 -9.50 -8.75 11.62
N LEU A 267 -10.31 -7.74 11.29
CA LEU A 267 -11.47 -7.36 12.09
C LEU A 267 -12.42 -8.56 12.25
N ASN A 268 -12.99 -8.73 13.43
CA ASN A 268 -13.89 -9.85 13.75
C ASN A 268 -15.05 -9.94 12.72
N PRO A 269 -15.13 -11.01 11.90
CA PRO A 269 -16.12 -11.13 10.83
C PRO A 269 -17.57 -11.31 11.33
N GLN A 270 -17.78 -11.44 12.65
CA GLN A 270 -19.09 -11.46 13.30
C GLN A 270 -19.63 -10.06 13.63
N VAL A 271 -18.87 -9.00 13.29
CA VAL A 271 -19.25 -7.59 13.39
C VAL A 271 -19.31 -7.00 11.99
N ILE A 272 -20.48 -7.04 11.37
CA ILE A 272 -20.65 -6.74 9.94
C ILE A 272 -21.21 -5.32 9.78
N PRO A 273 -20.46 -4.35 9.23
CA PRO A 273 -21.01 -3.03 8.90
C PRO A 273 -22.03 -3.14 7.76
N LEU A 274 -23.07 -2.30 7.84
CA LEU A 274 -24.23 -2.33 6.94
C LEU A 274 -24.42 -0.99 6.22
N GLN A 275 -24.24 0.11 6.94
CA GLN A 275 -24.54 1.47 6.49
C GLN A 275 -23.67 2.48 7.24
N TYR A 276 -22.92 3.28 6.49
CA TYR A 276 -22.28 4.50 6.96
C TYR A 276 -23.18 5.70 6.67
N TYR A 277 -23.21 6.66 7.59
CA TYR A 277 -23.73 8.01 7.39
C TYR A 277 -22.59 8.98 7.70
N LEU A 278 -21.93 9.47 6.65
CA LEU A 278 -20.72 10.27 6.73
C LEU A 278 -21.04 11.74 6.45
N THR A 279 -20.73 12.61 7.41
CA THR A 279 -20.73 14.06 7.20
C THR A 279 -19.31 14.58 7.34
N LEU A 280 -18.78 15.22 6.29
CA LEU A 280 -17.45 15.82 6.28
C LEU A 280 -17.54 17.31 5.96
N ARG A 281 -16.92 18.15 6.78
CA ARG A 281 -16.58 19.54 6.47
C ARG A 281 -15.12 19.61 6.05
N ILE A 282 -14.88 20.12 4.85
CA ILE A 282 -13.54 20.22 4.23
C ILE A 282 -13.23 21.71 4.03
N ASP A 283 -12.12 22.17 4.60
CA ASP A 283 -11.71 23.57 4.67
C ASP A 283 -10.36 23.74 3.97
N VAL A 284 -10.40 23.88 2.64
CA VAL A 284 -9.24 23.86 1.74
C VAL A 284 -8.32 25.07 1.97
N ASN A 285 -8.88 26.20 2.41
CA ASN A 285 -8.11 27.40 2.74
C ASN A 285 -7.33 27.30 4.06
N ASN A 286 -7.71 26.40 4.97
CA ASN A 286 -7.05 26.21 6.27
C ASN A 286 -6.36 24.83 6.42
N ASP A 287 -6.32 24.03 5.35
CA ASP A 287 -5.74 22.68 5.31
C ASP A 287 -6.27 21.72 6.39
N VAL A 288 -7.56 21.82 6.72
CA VAL A 288 -8.21 20.98 7.74
C VAL A 288 -9.52 20.38 7.27
N PHE A 289 -9.89 19.26 7.88
CA PHE A 289 -11.23 18.70 7.79
C PHE A 289 -11.73 18.20 9.14
N SER A 290 -13.05 18.17 9.28
CA SER A 290 -13.74 17.66 10.47
C SER A 290 -15.00 16.94 10.06
N GLY A 291 -15.50 16.03 10.88
CA GLY A 291 -16.67 15.25 10.50
C GLY A 291 -17.31 14.44 11.60
N SER A 292 -18.37 13.76 11.21
CA SER A 292 -19.02 12.73 12.00
C SER A 292 -19.37 11.55 11.12
N VAL A 293 -19.25 10.35 11.69
CA VAL A 293 -19.71 9.11 11.04
C VAL A 293 -20.53 8.28 12.01
N ASP A 294 -21.77 8.01 11.64
CA ASP A 294 -22.61 6.98 12.25
C ASP A 294 -22.45 5.69 11.41
N ILE A 295 -22.14 4.56 12.05
CA ILE A 295 -22.00 3.24 11.39
C ILE A 295 -23.01 2.27 11.99
N ASP A 296 -23.97 1.80 11.19
CA ASP A 296 -24.82 0.66 11.55
C ASP A 296 -24.04 -0.65 11.34
N VAL A 297 -23.99 -1.49 12.37
CA VAL A 297 -23.30 -2.79 12.39
C VAL A 297 -24.22 -3.90 12.89
N SER A 298 -24.21 -5.06 12.24
CA SER A 298 -24.78 -6.31 12.78
C SER A 298 -23.77 -6.96 13.71
N VAL A 299 -24.24 -7.51 14.83
CA VAL A 299 -23.46 -8.29 15.79
C VAL A 299 -24.17 -9.62 15.99
N ASP A 300 -23.50 -10.72 15.68
CA ASP A 300 -24.12 -12.06 15.68
C ASP A 300 -23.95 -12.82 17.02
N LYS A 301 -23.06 -12.36 17.90
CA LYS A 301 -22.76 -12.94 19.23
C LYS A 301 -22.38 -11.88 20.25
N ASP A 302 -22.51 -12.19 21.54
CA ASP A 302 -22.08 -11.33 22.64
C ASP A 302 -20.60 -10.93 22.54
N ILE A 303 -20.32 -9.64 22.31
CA ILE A 303 -18.96 -9.06 22.30
C ILE A 303 -18.79 -7.99 23.39
N GLU A 304 -17.57 -7.86 23.92
CA GLU A 304 -17.17 -6.82 24.88
C GLU A 304 -16.57 -5.58 24.21
N TYR A 305 -16.08 -5.71 22.97
CA TYR A 305 -15.33 -4.67 22.26
C TYR A 305 -15.89 -4.48 20.85
N PHE A 306 -16.07 -3.23 20.44
CA PHE A 306 -16.08 -2.87 19.02
C PHE A 306 -14.68 -2.39 18.64
N VAL A 307 -14.19 -2.83 17.48
CA VAL A 307 -12.89 -2.46 16.91
C VAL A 307 -13.15 -1.92 15.51
N VAL A 308 -12.54 -0.78 15.18
CA VAL A 308 -12.56 -0.16 13.85
C VAL A 308 -11.16 0.36 13.50
N HIS A 309 -10.82 0.43 12.21
CA HIS A 309 -9.62 1.14 11.78
C HIS A 309 -9.83 2.65 11.93
N SER A 310 -8.83 3.35 12.47
CA SER A 310 -8.75 4.80 12.62
C SER A 310 -7.29 5.17 12.89
N ALA A 311 -6.61 5.73 11.89
CA ALA A 311 -5.19 6.04 11.99
C ALA A 311 -4.90 7.06 13.10
N ASN A 312 -3.75 6.95 13.77
CA ASN A 312 -3.40 7.81 14.92
C ASN A 312 -3.37 9.33 14.64
N LYS A 313 -3.33 9.76 13.36
CA LYS A 313 -3.46 11.18 12.97
C LYS A 313 -4.90 11.71 13.04
N LEU A 314 -5.90 10.83 13.04
CA LEU A 314 -7.32 11.17 13.03
C LEU A 314 -7.83 11.33 14.47
N LYS A 315 -7.98 12.58 14.92
CA LYS A 315 -8.29 12.90 16.31
C LYS A 315 -9.78 12.69 16.60
N ILE A 316 -10.09 11.67 17.41
CA ILE A 316 -11.46 11.38 17.84
C ILE A 316 -11.89 12.35 18.95
N ILE A 317 -12.94 13.12 18.67
CA ILE A 317 -13.51 14.14 19.56
C ILE A 317 -14.62 13.58 20.45
N SER A 318 -15.40 12.61 19.94
CA SER A 318 -16.39 11.89 20.75
C SER A 318 -16.71 10.52 20.17
N THR A 319 -17.18 9.62 21.02
CA THR A 319 -17.64 8.28 20.66
C THR A 319 -18.92 7.92 21.42
N ASN A 320 -19.86 7.25 20.77
CA ASN A 320 -21.08 6.74 21.39
C ASN A 320 -21.52 5.43 20.70
N VAL A 321 -22.21 4.56 21.45
CA VAL A 321 -22.77 3.30 20.93
C VAL A 321 -24.24 3.24 21.30
N THR A 322 -25.10 2.95 20.33
CA THR A 322 -26.57 2.88 20.51
C THR A 322 -27.12 1.58 19.92
N ILE A 323 -28.17 1.01 20.52
CA ILE A 323 -28.96 -0.07 19.90
C ILE A 323 -29.77 0.54 18.76
N ASN A 324 -29.67 -0.02 17.55
CA ASN A 324 -30.42 0.48 16.41
C ASN A 324 -31.94 0.26 16.60
N GLY A 325 -32.77 1.08 15.96
CA GLY A 325 -34.22 1.07 16.12
C GLY A 325 -34.77 1.57 17.47
N THR A 326 -34.09 1.35 18.59
CA THR A 326 -34.50 1.85 19.92
C THR A 326 -33.79 3.14 20.34
N GLY A 327 -32.57 3.37 19.86
CA GLY A 327 -31.74 4.52 20.25
C GLY A 327 -31.16 4.45 21.67
N ALA A 328 -31.35 3.34 22.39
CA ALA A 328 -30.82 3.16 23.74
C ALA A 328 -29.27 3.15 23.72
N GLN A 329 -28.64 4.00 24.53
CA GLN A 329 -27.18 4.09 24.62
C GLN A 329 -26.60 2.92 25.42
N LEU A 330 -25.46 2.39 24.97
CA LEU A 330 -24.67 1.43 25.72
C LEU A 330 -23.63 2.17 26.57
N PRO A 331 -23.46 1.82 27.85
CA PRO A 331 -22.39 2.38 28.67
C PRO A 331 -21.03 1.89 28.15
N ILE A 332 -20.20 2.82 27.70
CA ILE A 332 -18.80 2.59 27.33
C ILE A 332 -17.96 2.59 28.62
N ARG A 333 -17.05 1.61 28.77
CA ARG A 333 -16.11 1.53 29.89
C ARG A 333 -14.86 2.38 29.65
N GLN A 334 -14.29 2.28 28.45
CA GLN A 334 -13.15 3.06 27.98
C GLN A 334 -13.03 2.99 26.45
N THR A 335 -12.32 3.94 25.87
CA THR A 335 -11.88 3.95 24.47
C THR A 335 -10.38 4.17 24.39
N PHE A 336 -9.70 3.55 23.44
CA PHE A 336 -8.25 3.70 23.24
C PHE A 336 -7.87 3.44 21.78
N HIS A 337 -6.75 4.00 21.35
CA HIS A 337 -6.09 3.63 20.10
C HIS A 337 -5.15 2.43 20.35
N TYR A 338 -4.93 1.61 19.32
CA TYR A 338 -3.92 0.56 19.29
C TYR A 338 -3.10 0.72 17.99
N SER A 339 -1.95 1.38 18.13
CA SER A 339 -1.08 1.80 17.02
C SER A 339 -0.69 0.68 16.04
N PRO A 340 -0.32 -0.55 16.48
CA PRO A 340 0.25 -1.56 15.56
C PRO A 340 -0.67 -2.06 14.44
N ASN A 341 -1.99 -1.86 14.55
CA ASN A 341 -2.98 -2.16 13.50
C ASN A 341 -3.83 -0.93 13.12
N ASP A 342 -3.42 0.30 13.49
CA ASP A 342 -4.21 1.54 13.30
C ASP A 342 -5.68 1.40 13.78
N TYR A 343 -5.90 0.79 14.95
CA TYR A 343 -7.24 0.56 15.49
C TYR A 343 -7.67 1.61 16.52
N PHE A 344 -8.98 1.87 16.56
CA PHE A 344 -9.67 2.50 17.69
C PHE A 344 -10.67 1.50 18.29
N ILE A 345 -10.56 1.27 19.60
CA ILE A 345 -11.30 0.24 20.32
C ILE A 345 -12.29 0.92 21.28
N ILE A 346 -13.52 0.40 21.31
CA ILE A 346 -14.58 0.76 22.25
C ILE A 346 -14.86 -0.44 23.16
N GLN A 347 -14.41 -0.38 24.42
CA GLN A 347 -14.81 -1.39 25.41
C GLN A 347 -16.16 -1.03 26.02
N LEU A 348 -17.11 -1.95 25.98
CA LEU A 348 -18.41 -1.82 26.63
C LEU A 348 -18.30 -2.12 28.13
N ALA A 349 -19.13 -1.48 28.96
CA ALA A 349 -19.20 -1.76 30.41
C ALA A 349 -20.00 -3.04 30.75
N ASN A 350 -20.80 -3.54 29.80
CA ASN A 350 -21.47 -4.84 29.84
C ASN A 350 -21.38 -5.46 28.44
N LYS A 351 -21.45 -6.78 28.31
CA LYS A 351 -21.53 -7.44 27.00
C LYS A 351 -22.71 -6.93 26.19
N SER A 352 -22.48 -6.77 24.89
CA SER A 352 -23.55 -6.69 23.89
C SER A 352 -24.26 -8.05 23.75
N THR A 353 -25.36 -8.07 23.00
CA THR A 353 -26.12 -9.27 22.63
C THR A 353 -26.36 -9.27 21.11
N PRO A 354 -26.79 -10.38 20.49
CA PRO A 354 -27.01 -10.42 19.04
C PRO A 354 -28.06 -9.40 18.61
N ASN A 355 -27.65 -8.37 17.88
CA ASN A 355 -28.47 -7.20 17.56
C ASN A 355 -27.81 -6.33 16.48
N THR A 356 -28.55 -5.34 15.96
CA THR A 356 -27.96 -4.24 15.19
C THR A 356 -27.64 -3.07 16.12
N TYR A 357 -26.40 -2.59 16.06
CA TYR A 357 -25.92 -1.43 16.79
C TYR A 357 -25.59 -0.29 15.84
N ARG A 358 -25.53 0.93 16.38
CA ARG A 358 -25.02 2.11 15.71
C ARG A 358 -23.86 2.70 16.51
N LEU A 359 -22.67 2.59 15.95
CA LEU A 359 -21.45 3.26 16.43
C LEU A 359 -21.50 4.71 15.93
N LYS A 360 -21.02 5.66 16.73
CA LYS A 360 -21.06 7.09 16.40
C LYS A 360 -19.73 7.73 16.76
N PHE A 361 -19.14 8.46 15.82
CA PHE A 361 -17.87 9.16 16.01
C PHE A 361 -17.99 10.61 15.54
N ALA A 362 -17.29 11.52 16.21
CA ALA A 362 -16.95 12.84 15.68
C ALA A 362 -15.43 13.01 15.72
N PHE A 363 -14.84 13.62 14.71
CA PHE A 363 -13.38 13.64 14.50
C PHE A 363 -12.89 14.89 13.75
N GLU A 364 -11.60 15.17 13.85
CA GLU A 364 -10.90 16.24 13.11
C GLU A 364 -9.49 15.79 12.69
N SER A 365 -8.98 16.34 11.59
CA SER A 365 -7.66 16.06 11.03
C SER A 365 -7.23 17.17 10.04
N ILE A 366 -6.02 17.05 9.49
CA ILE A 366 -5.46 17.93 8.46
C ILE A 366 -5.60 17.31 7.06
N LEU A 367 -5.68 18.15 6.02
CA LEU A 367 -5.38 17.71 4.66
C LEU A 367 -3.90 17.34 4.58
N THR A 368 -3.57 16.23 3.90
CA THR A 368 -2.18 15.89 3.61
C THR A 368 -1.71 16.50 2.29
N ASN A 369 -0.40 16.67 2.14
CA ASN A 369 0.24 17.01 0.86
C ASN A 369 0.74 15.75 0.11
N ASP A 370 0.38 14.56 0.60
CA ASP A 370 0.67 13.26 -0.01
C ASP A 370 -0.57 12.77 -0.78
N TRP A 371 -0.50 12.82 -2.11
CA TRP A 371 -1.59 12.44 -3.02
C TRP A 371 -2.01 10.96 -2.87
N ASN A 372 -1.16 10.11 -2.30
CA ASN A 372 -1.41 8.68 -2.14
C ASN A 372 -1.89 8.28 -0.73
N SER A 373 -2.45 9.24 0.04
CA SER A 373 -2.76 9.02 1.46
C SER A 373 -4.02 9.74 1.99
N GLY A 374 -5.20 9.19 1.74
CA GLY A 374 -6.43 9.62 2.41
C GLY A 374 -7.03 10.85 1.74
N LEU A 375 -7.43 11.88 2.52
CA LEU A 375 -7.93 13.15 1.99
C LEU A 375 -6.76 14.15 1.88
N TYR A 376 -6.42 14.53 0.66
CA TYR A 376 -5.24 15.32 0.32
C TYR A 376 -5.60 16.65 -0.35
N LYS A 377 -4.65 17.60 -0.27
CA LYS A 377 -4.71 18.91 -0.91
C LYS A 377 -4.21 18.83 -2.35
N ILE A 378 -4.90 19.54 -3.24
CA ILE A 378 -4.50 19.80 -4.63
C ILE A 378 -4.26 21.30 -4.77
N SER A 379 -3.32 21.70 -5.62
CA SER A 379 -3.13 23.10 -6.03
C SER A 379 -2.87 23.21 -7.52
N TYR A 380 -3.44 24.20 -8.20
CA TYR A 380 -3.15 24.50 -9.60
C TYR A 380 -3.18 26.00 -9.88
N GLU A 381 -2.39 26.46 -10.86
CA GLU A 381 -2.33 27.87 -11.23
C GLU A 381 -3.43 28.26 -12.22
N TYR A 382 -4.12 29.37 -11.95
CA TYR A 382 -5.11 29.94 -12.87
C TYR A 382 -5.06 31.47 -12.86
N ASN A 383 -4.85 32.10 -14.03
CA ASN A 383 -4.70 33.55 -14.20
C ASN A 383 -3.62 34.23 -13.32
N GLY A 384 -2.69 33.47 -12.74
CA GLY A 384 -1.66 33.96 -11.81
C GLY A 384 -2.06 33.91 -10.33
N GLU A 385 -3.13 33.18 -10.00
CA GLU A 385 -3.53 32.83 -8.64
C GLU A 385 -3.47 31.31 -8.44
N THR A 386 -2.88 30.86 -7.32
CA THR A 386 -2.88 29.45 -6.91
C THR A 386 -4.26 29.07 -6.38
N ILE A 387 -4.95 28.19 -7.09
CA ILE A 387 -6.27 27.66 -6.71
C ILE A 387 -6.11 26.36 -5.93
N GLY A 388 -6.63 26.32 -4.71
CA GLY A 388 -6.68 25.10 -3.90
C GLY A 388 -7.90 24.23 -4.21
N ALA A 389 -7.72 22.91 -4.11
CA ALA A 389 -8.80 21.92 -4.12
C ALA A 389 -8.46 20.78 -3.14
N ALA A 390 -9.37 19.82 -2.94
CA ALA A 390 -9.10 18.59 -2.19
C ALA A 390 -9.70 17.36 -2.87
N ALA A 391 -9.02 16.22 -2.78
CA ALA A 391 -9.50 14.93 -3.27
C ALA A 391 -9.10 13.79 -2.33
N THR A 392 -9.63 12.59 -2.58
CA THR A 392 -9.33 11.38 -1.81
C THR A 392 -8.59 10.33 -2.65
N GLN A 393 -7.56 9.71 -2.07
CA GLN A 393 -7.02 8.42 -2.51
C GLN A 393 -7.07 7.43 -1.33
N LEU A 394 -8.04 6.53 -1.33
CA LEU A 394 -8.37 5.67 -0.18
C LEU A 394 -7.91 4.22 -0.32
N TRP A 395 -7.49 3.80 -1.52
CA TRP A 395 -6.77 2.54 -1.71
C TRP A 395 -5.32 2.66 -1.21
N PRO A 396 -4.71 1.56 -0.73
CA PRO A 396 -5.33 0.27 -0.41
C PRO A 396 -6.03 0.28 0.96
N GLU A 397 -5.42 0.97 1.94
CA GLU A 397 -5.78 0.95 3.36
C GLU A 397 -5.77 2.39 3.94
N ASN A 398 -6.25 3.35 3.15
CA ASN A 398 -6.17 4.79 3.44
C ASN A 398 -7.49 5.40 3.94
N THR A 399 -8.64 4.71 3.87
CA THR A 399 -9.93 5.21 4.38
C THR A 399 -9.87 5.56 5.87
N ARG A 400 -9.16 4.73 6.65
CA ARG A 400 -8.90 4.91 8.08
C ARG A 400 -8.20 6.22 8.46
N LYS A 401 -7.61 6.93 7.49
CA LYS A 401 -7.02 8.28 7.67
C LYS A 401 -8.05 9.41 7.56
N VAL A 402 -9.25 9.12 7.04
CA VAL A 402 -10.32 10.11 6.77
C VAL A 402 -11.51 9.97 7.72
N PHE A 403 -11.94 8.75 8.05
CA PHE A 403 -12.97 8.51 9.07
C PHE A 403 -12.80 7.13 9.72
N PRO A 404 -13.26 6.92 10.98
CA PRO A 404 -13.21 5.60 11.61
C PRO A 404 -14.11 4.61 10.85
N CYS A 405 -13.57 3.46 10.45
CA CYS A 405 -14.28 2.53 9.57
C CYS A 405 -13.74 1.10 9.62
N PHE A 406 -14.49 0.16 9.05
CA PHE A 406 -14.09 -1.23 8.86
C PHE A 406 -13.25 -1.34 7.58
N ASP A 407 -12.05 -0.73 7.60
CA ASP A 407 -11.18 -0.55 6.42
C ASP A 407 -10.45 -1.83 5.97
N ASP A 408 -11.23 -2.83 5.55
CA ASP A 408 -10.80 -4.15 5.07
C ASP A 408 -11.73 -4.57 3.92
N ILE A 409 -11.12 -5.05 2.82
CA ILE A 409 -11.77 -5.40 1.54
C ILE A 409 -12.90 -6.45 1.64
N LEU A 410 -12.99 -7.17 2.75
CA LEU A 410 -14.11 -8.05 3.08
C LEU A 410 -15.44 -7.28 3.24
N PHE A 411 -15.41 -6.08 3.82
CA PHE A 411 -16.60 -5.44 4.38
C PHE A 411 -17.28 -4.46 3.42
N LYS A 412 -18.00 -5.00 2.42
CA LYS A 412 -18.90 -4.18 1.60
C LYS A 412 -20.02 -3.55 2.45
N SER A 413 -20.29 -2.27 2.22
CA SER A 413 -21.29 -1.47 2.93
C SER A 413 -21.88 -0.37 2.05
N ARG A 414 -22.99 0.23 2.48
CA ARG A 414 -23.57 1.41 1.83
C ARG A 414 -23.13 2.70 2.51
N PHE A 415 -23.06 3.79 1.77
CA PHE A 415 -22.59 5.09 2.23
C PHE A 415 -23.60 6.19 1.88
N ASP A 416 -24.16 6.82 2.91
CA ASP A 416 -24.89 8.09 2.80
C ASP A 416 -23.89 9.21 3.12
N ILE A 417 -23.55 10.03 2.12
CA ILE A 417 -22.50 11.05 2.20
C ILE A 417 -23.12 12.45 2.16
N THR A 418 -22.66 13.33 3.05
CA THR A 418 -22.96 14.76 3.07
C THR A 418 -21.66 15.55 3.20
N LEU A 419 -21.42 16.47 2.27
CA LEU A 419 -20.23 17.32 2.25
C LEU A 419 -20.60 18.75 2.63
N ILE A 420 -19.80 19.37 3.48
CA ILE A 420 -19.86 20.79 3.85
C ILE A 420 -18.58 21.44 3.31
N HIS A 421 -18.74 22.34 2.35
CA HIS A 421 -17.64 22.91 1.56
C HIS A 421 -17.82 24.41 1.39
N GLU A 422 -16.76 25.10 0.98
CA GLU A 422 -16.85 26.51 0.63
C GLU A 422 -17.69 26.69 -0.64
N SER A 423 -18.57 27.70 -0.67
CA SER A 423 -19.51 27.94 -1.78
C SER A 423 -18.84 28.37 -3.09
N VAL A 424 -17.54 28.67 -3.07
CA VAL A 424 -16.72 28.91 -4.28
C VAL A 424 -16.31 27.59 -4.96
N MET A 425 -16.21 26.50 -4.20
CA MET A 425 -15.94 25.15 -4.71
C MET A 425 -17.25 24.56 -5.21
N ASN A 426 -17.65 24.96 -6.41
CA ASN A 426 -18.92 24.62 -7.03
C ASN A 426 -18.96 23.21 -7.66
N THR A 427 -17.81 22.56 -7.81
CA THR A 427 -17.66 21.19 -8.32
C THR A 427 -17.32 20.26 -7.16
N THR A 428 -18.35 19.91 -6.38
CA THR A 428 -18.28 18.90 -5.32
C THR A 428 -18.85 17.56 -5.76
N LEU A 429 -18.00 16.54 -5.76
CA LEU A 429 -18.29 15.22 -6.31
C LEU A 429 -18.07 14.14 -5.25
N THR A 430 -18.89 13.09 -5.30
CA THR A 430 -18.64 11.79 -4.63
C THR A 430 -19.22 10.67 -5.51
N ASN A 431 -19.15 9.40 -5.07
CA ASN A 431 -19.59 8.22 -5.83
C ASN A 431 -21.00 8.31 -6.43
N MET A 432 -21.93 8.96 -5.71
CA MET A 432 -23.34 9.04 -6.04
C MET A 432 -23.75 10.47 -6.45
N PRO A 433 -24.86 10.68 -7.18
CA PRO A 433 -25.33 12.01 -7.55
C PRO A 433 -25.90 12.78 -6.35
N ALA A 434 -25.85 14.11 -6.41
CA ALA A 434 -26.42 15.00 -5.40
C ALA A 434 -27.96 14.94 -5.41
N ILE A 435 -28.58 15.11 -4.24
CA ILE A 435 -30.05 15.19 -4.07
C ILE A 435 -30.53 16.48 -3.42
N ASP A 436 -29.66 17.18 -2.70
CA ASP A 436 -29.99 18.39 -1.95
C ASP A 436 -28.71 19.21 -1.78
N THR A 437 -28.75 20.47 -2.22
CA THR A 437 -27.62 21.42 -2.12
C THR A 437 -28.16 22.69 -1.47
N ARG A 438 -27.58 23.05 -0.32
CA ARG A 438 -28.04 24.14 0.54
C ARG A 438 -26.94 25.19 0.69
N PRO A 439 -26.95 26.25 -0.11
CA PRO A 439 -26.04 27.38 0.06
C PRO A 439 -26.21 28.08 1.40
N ASN A 440 -25.15 28.76 1.84
CA ASN A 440 -25.05 29.45 3.12
C ASN A 440 -25.42 28.58 4.35
N THR A 441 -25.12 27.28 4.27
CA THR A 441 -25.38 26.27 5.30
C THR A 441 -24.09 25.50 5.56
N PRO A 442 -23.59 25.41 6.82
CA PRO A 442 -24.21 25.88 8.07
C PRO A 442 -24.08 27.40 8.32
N ALA A 443 -23.29 28.12 7.50
CA ALA A 443 -23.04 29.56 7.65
C ALA A 443 -22.87 30.24 6.28
N PRO A 444 -22.97 31.57 6.17
CA PRO A 444 -22.65 32.30 4.95
C PRO A 444 -21.28 31.93 4.38
N GLY A 445 -21.18 31.78 3.06
CA GLY A 445 -19.95 31.34 2.40
C GLY A 445 -19.72 29.82 2.38
N TRP A 446 -20.50 29.04 3.13
CA TRP A 446 -20.46 27.57 3.13
C TRP A 446 -21.69 26.97 2.43
N THR A 447 -21.54 25.83 1.78
CA THR A 447 -22.62 25.05 1.17
C THR A 447 -22.62 23.64 1.75
N THR A 448 -23.80 23.10 2.03
CA THR A 448 -24.01 21.70 2.42
C THR A 448 -24.64 20.95 1.25
N THR A 449 -23.96 19.93 0.73
CA THR A 449 -24.45 19.07 -0.35
C THR A 449 -24.59 17.63 0.13
N LYS A 450 -25.79 17.06 0.00
CA LYS A 450 -26.10 15.66 0.32
C LYS A 450 -26.30 14.86 -0.96
N TYR A 451 -25.83 13.62 -0.95
CA TYR A 451 -25.85 12.71 -2.10
C TYR A 451 -26.79 11.52 -1.88
N GLN A 452 -27.08 10.76 -2.95
CA GLN A 452 -27.81 9.49 -2.81
C GLN A 452 -26.99 8.48 -1.99
N ASN A 453 -27.69 7.61 -1.26
CA ASN A 453 -27.07 6.48 -0.58
C ASN A 453 -26.52 5.47 -1.61
N SER A 454 -25.29 5.00 -1.42
CA SER A 454 -24.62 4.11 -2.38
C SER A 454 -25.21 2.69 -2.43
N VAL A 455 -24.80 1.94 -3.46
CA VAL A 455 -24.84 0.47 -3.45
C VAL A 455 -23.85 -0.09 -2.43
N SER A 456 -23.88 -1.40 -2.19
CA SER A 456 -22.91 -2.06 -1.29
C SER A 456 -21.54 -2.15 -1.96
N MET A 457 -20.53 -1.48 -1.39
CA MET A 457 -19.17 -1.37 -1.92
C MET A 457 -18.13 -1.35 -0.78
N VAL A 458 -16.86 -1.64 -1.08
CA VAL A 458 -15.78 -1.62 -0.08
C VAL A 458 -15.34 -0.19 0.28
N THR A 459 -14.68 -0.01 1.42
CA THR A 459 -14.27 1.30 1.95
C THR A 459 -13.37 2.08 1.00
N TYR A 460 -12.38 1.42 0.39
CA TYR A 460 -11.38 2.06 -0.45
C TYR A 460 -11.95 2.75 -1.70
N LEU A 461 -13.17 2.39 -2.12
CA LEU A 461 -13.85 2.97 -3.28
C LEU A 461 -14.61 4.27 -2.99
N VAL A 462 -14.68 4.70 -1.72
CA VAL A 462 -15.30 5.97 -1.35
C VAL A 462 -14.44 7.12 -1.88
N ALA A 463 -14.99 7.94 -2.76
CA ALA A 463 -14.30 9.10 -3.29
C ALA A 463 -15.02 10.42 -3.00
N ILE A 464 -14.24 11.46 -2.78
CA ILE A 464 -14.68 12.84 -2.58
C ILE A 464 -13.73 13.75 -3.38
N ILE A 465 -14.30 14.71 -4.11
CA ILE A 465 -13.57 15.85 -4.67
C ILE A 465 -14.30 17.13 -4.27
N VAL A 466 -13.54 18.12 -3.80
CA VAL A 466 -13.98 19.49 -3.50
C VAL A 466 -13.12 20.44 -4.30
N SER A 467 -13.66 20.94 -5.41
CA SER A 467 -12.94 21.83 -6.32
C SER A 467 -13.85 22.80 -7.06
N ASP A 468 -13.25 23.59 -7.95
CA ASP A 468 -13.90 24.54 -8.84
C ASP A 468 -13.70 24.16 -10.34
N PHE A 469 -13.40 22.87 -10.58
CA PHE A 469 -13.09 22.24 -11.87
C PHE A 469 -14.25 22.37 -12.86
N VAL A 470 -13.93 22.37 -14.16
CA VAL A 470 -14.93 22.40 -15.24
C VAL A 470 -15.28 20.98 -15.66
N CYS A 471 -16.57 20.71 -15.90
CA CYS A 471 -17.08 19.39 -16.28
C CYS A 471 -17.91 19.45 -17.57
N HIS A 472 -17.50 18.69 -18.59
CA HIS A 472 -18.32 18.45 -19.78
C HIS A 472 -19.26 17.27 -19.54
N SER A 473 -20.57 17.49 -19.71
CA SER A 473 -21.59 16.46 -19.58
C SER A 473 -21.82 15.74 -20.91
N ILE A 474 -21.91 14.41 -20.87
CA ILE A 474 -22.17 13.56 -22.03
C ILE A 474 -23.67 13.30 -22.12
N ASP A 475 -24.31 13.71 -23.23
CA ASP A 475 -25.75 13.54 -23.40
C ASP A 475 -26.12 12.05 -23.55
N ARG A 476 -26.76 11.52 -22.50
CA ARG A 476 -27.24 10.13 -22.44
C ARG A 476 -28.31 9.81 -23.49
N ASN A 477 -29.05 10.79 -24.00
CA ASN A 477 -30.04 10.61 -25.06
C ASN A 477 -29.38 10.44 -26.44
N ILE A 478 -28.26 11.15 -26.68
CA ILE A 478 -27.47 11.02 -27.92
C ILE A 478 -26.64 9.73 -27.90
N THR A 479 -26.07 9.40 -26.75
CA THR A 479 -25.20 8.22 -26.59
C THR A 479 -25.95 6.92 -26.27
N GLY A 480 -27.21 6.97 -25.83
CA GLY A 480 -27.99 5.80 -25.44
C GLY A 480 -27.64 5.22 -24.07
N MET A 481 -26.84 5.92 -23.25
CA MET A 481 -26.51 5.49 -21.89
C MET A 481 -27.72 5.59 -20.95
N GLY A 482 -27.78 4.72 -19.93
CA GLY A 482 -28.88 4.69 -18.95
C GLY A 482 -28.71 5.65 -17.76
N TYR A 483 -27.63 6.42 -17.76
CA TYR A 483 -27.04 7.11 -16.60
C TYR A 483 -26.39 8.42 -17.05
N ASP A 484 -26.16 9.32 -16.09
CA ASP A 484 -25.50 10.61 -16.35
C ASP A 484 -23.98 10.48 -16.30
N THR A 485 -23.27 11.01 -17.30
CA THR A 485 -21.81 10.87 -17.37
C THR A 485 -21.15 12.22 -17.61
N ARG A 486 -20.04 12.49 -16.92
CA ARG A 486 -19.27 13.74 -17.06
C ARG A 486 -17.77 13.45 -17.12
N VAL A 487 -17.04 14.32 -17.82
CA VAL A 487 -15.57 14.36 -17.77
C VAL A 487 -15.14 15.73 -17.27
N CYS A 488 -14.28 15.79 -16.26
CA CYS A 488 -13.89 17.03 -15.58
C CYS A 488 -12.37 17.22 -15.51
N ALA A 489 -11.92 18.47 -15.46
CA ALA A 489 -10.51 18.86 -15.29
C ALA A 489 -10.36 20.24 -14.64
N THR A 490 -9.13 20.62 -14.29
CA THR A 490 -8.77 21.99 -13.92
C THR A 490 -9.15 22.99 -15.01
N ARG A 491 -9.40 24.25 -14.63
CA ARG A 491 -9.79 25.31 -15.58
C ARG A 491 -8.79 25.55 -16.73
N PRO A 492 -7.45 25.51 -16.54
CA PRO A 492 -6.50 25.55 -17.65
C PRO A 492 -6.70 24.44 -18.68
N MET A 493 -7.21 23.27 -18.28
CA MET A 493 -7.21 22.05 -19.08
C MET A 493 -8.57 21.68 -19.70
N GLU A 494 -9.60 22.51 -19.52
CA GLU A 494 -10.96 22.33 -20.07
C GLU A 494 -10.96 21.95 -21.57
N TYR A 495 -10.08 22.59 -22.36
CA TYR A 495 -9.95 22.37 -23.80
C TYR A 495 -9.50 20.94 -24.19
N LYS A 496 -8.83 20.20 -23.29
CA LYS A 496 -8.37 18.82 -23.54
C LYS A 496 -9.40 17.73 -23.20
N LEU A 497 -10.57 18.10 -22.67
CA LEU A 497 -11.66 17.17 -22.34
C LEU A 497 -12.31 16.50 -23.57
N GLY A 498 -12.06 17.02 -24.77
CA GLY A 498 -12.81 16.70 -25.99
C GLY A 498 -12.72 15.26 -26.50
N TYR A 499 -11.64 14.53 -26.22
CA TYR A 499 -11.51 13.12 -26.65
C TYR A 499 -12.14 12.13 -25.67
N ALA A 500 -11.99 12.36 -24.36
CA ALA A 500 -12.58 11.52 -23.32
C ALA A 500 -14.12 11.49 -23.43
N THR A 501 -14.77 12.64 -23.64
CA THR A 501 -16.24 12.73 -23.80
C THR A 501 -16.78 11.93 -25.00
N GLN A 502 -15.94 11.64 -26.00
CA GLN A 502 -16.28 10.81 -27.17
C GLN A 502 -15.94 9.32 -26.98
N THR A 503 -15.00 9.01 -26.07
CA THR A 503 -14.44 7.67 -25.90
C THR A 503 -15.17 6.89 -24.80
N VAL A 504 -15.38 7.53 -23.65
CA VAL A 504 -16.11 6.99 -22.48
C VAL A 504 -17.43 6.26 -22.84
N PRO A 505 -18.38 6.87 -23.59
CA PRO A 505 -19.64 6.20 -23.91
C PRO A 505 -19.45 4.97 -24.80
N LYS A 506 -18.43 4.95 -25.67
CA LYS A 506 -18.13 3.77 -26.49
C LYS A 506 -17.60 2.62 -25.63
N VAL A 507 -16.67 2.92 -24.70
CA VAL A 507 -16.08 1.93 -23.78
C VAL A 507 -17.17 1.29 -22.92
N PHE A 508 -18.08 2.11 -22.37
CA PHE A 508 -19.25 1.62 -21.62
C PHE A 508 -20.08 0.63 -22.44
N HIS A 509 -20.47 0.96 -23.67
CA HIS A 509 -21.25 0.05 -24.52
C HIS A 509 -20.51 -1.26 -24.83
N VAL A 510 -19.22 -1.19 -25.15
CA VAL A 510 -18.38 -2.37 -25.40
C VAL A 510 -18.37 -3.32 -24.18
N PHE A 511 -18.30 -2.77 -22.96
CA PHE A 511 -18.33 -3.58 -21.74
C PHE A 511 -19.73 -4.07 -21.36
N GLU A 512 -20.79 -3.26 -21.52
CA GLU A 512 -22.18 -3.71 -21.31
C GLU A 512 -22.54 -4.88 -22.24
N ASP A 513 -22.15 -4.82 -23.52
CA ASP A 513 -22.40 -5.89 -24.50
C ASP A 513 -21.51 -7.12 -24.27
N TYR A 514 -20.21 -6.94 -23.95
CA TYR A 514 -19.29 -8.07 -23.72
C TYR A 514 -19.65 -8.85 -22.46
N LEU A 515 -19.93 -8.15 -21.35
CA LEU A 515 -20.27 -8.75 -20.05
C LEU A 515 -21.76 -9.08 -19.91
N GLY A 516 -22.62 -8.50 -20.77
CA GLY A 516 -24.06 -8.72 -20.76
C GLY A 516 -24.73 -8.29 -19.45
N VAL A 517 -24.15 -7.29 -18.78
CA VAL A 517 -24.58 -6.71 -17.50
C VAL A 517 -24.37 -5.20 -17.60
N LYS A 518 -25.43 -4.42 -17.40
CA LYS A 518 -25.35 -2.95 -17.48
C LYS A 518 -24.53 -2.35 -16.33
N TYR A 519 -24.02 -1.15 -16.54
CA TYR A 519 -23.45 -0.34 -15.48
C TYR A 519 -24.48 -0.09 -14.36
N SER A 520 -24.01 -0.08 -13.11
CA SER A 520 -24.87 -0.29 -11.93
C SER A 520 -25.26 0.99 -11.18
N LEU A 521 -24.64 2.14 -11.45
CA LEU A 521 -24.92 3.41 -10.77
C LEU A 521 -25.70 4.38 -11.67
N PRO A 522 -26.48 5.32 -11.12
CA PRO A 522 -27.21 6.32 -11.89
C PRO A 522 -26.31 7.36 -12.59
N LYS A 523 -25.03 7.43 -12.24
CA LYS A 523 -24.04 8.32 -12.87
C LYS A 523 -22.62 7.75 -12.84
N SER A 524 -21.75 8.22 -13.73
CA SER A 524 -20.30 8.05 -13.65
C SER A 524 -19.56 9.35 -14.02
N ASP A 525 -18.80 9.91 -13.10
CA ASP A 525 -17.92 11.05 -13.38
C ASP A 525 -16.48 10.54 -13.57
N LEU A 526 -15.75 11.09 -14.54
CA LEU A 526 -14.32 10.86 -14.75
C LEU A 526 -13.59 12.19 -14.56
N VAL A 527 -12.54 12.23 -13.75
CA VAL A 527 -11.87 13.48 -13.35
C VAL A 527 -10.36 13.39 -13.51
N ALA A 528 -9.78 14.32 -14.27
CA ALA A 528 -8.35 14.56 -14.30
C ALA A 528 -7.95 15.38 -13.06
N VAL A 529 -7.00 14.85 -12.29
CA VAL A 529 -6.57 15.40 -11.00
C VAL A 529 -5.08 15.76 -11.08
N PRO A 530 -4.68 17.01 -10.75
CA PRO A 530 -3.27 17.38 -10.63
C PRO A 530 -2.56 16.62 -9.50
N ASP A 531 -1.25 16.48 -9.62
CA ASP A 531 -0.36 15.84 -8.64
C ASP A 531 -0.71 14.39 -8.25
N PHE A 532 -1.58 13.73 -9.03
CA PHE A 532 -1.94 12.33 -8.95
C PHE A 532 -1.19 11.50 -10.02
N MET A 533 -1.10 10.17 -9.86
CA MET A 533 -0.45 9.28 -10.84
C MET A 533 -1.35 8.08 -11.21
N GLY A 534 -1.58 7.85 -12.50
CA GLY A 534 -2.31 6.68 -13.02
C GLY A 534 -3.82 6.87 -13.02
N GLY A 535 -4.53 5.85 -12.54
CA GLY A 535 -5.99 5.81 -12.39
C GLY A 535 -6.39 5.28 -11.01
N MET A 536 -7.68 5.37 -10.69
CA MET A 536 -8.29 4.76 -9.50
C MET A 536 -9.79 4.58 -9.70
N GLU A 537 -10.30 3.36 -9.47
CA GLU A 537 -11.60 2.91 -9.99
C GLU A 537 -12.83 3.38 -9.20
N ASN A 538 -12.64 4.32 -8.28
CA ASN A 538 -13.61 4.84 -7.31
C ASN A 538 -15.04 4.88 -7.87
N TRP A 539 -15.95 4.06 -7.32
CA TRP A 539 -17.14 3.65 -8.07
C TRP A 539 -18.06 4.84 -8.40
N GLY A 540 -18.09 5.22 -9.68
CA GLY A 540 -18.88 6.36 -10.19
C GLY A 540 -18.22 7.74 -10.05
N LEU A 541 -17.01 7.84 -9.48
CA LEU A 541 -16.18 9.05 -9.47
C LEU A 541 -14.72 8.66 -9.75
N VAL A 542 -14.47 8.21 -10.98
CA VAL A 542 -13.16 7.71 -11.41
C VAL A 542 -12.16 8.86 -11.49
N THR A 543 -10.98 8.68 -10.91
CA THR A 543 -9.91 9.69 -10.90
C THR A 543 -8.72 9.23 -11.73
N PHE A 544 -8.12 10.17 -12.46
CA PHE A 544 -7.00 9.95 -13.38
C PHE A 544 -5.95 11.04 -13.17
N ASP A 545 -4.69 10.77 -13.50
CA ASP A 545 -3.74 11.84 -13.77
C ASP A 545 -4.10 12.58 -15.07
N GLU A 546 -3.61 13.81 -15.24
CA GLU A 546 -3.91 14.63 -16.42
C GLU A 546 -3.56 13.94 -17.75
N SER A 547 -2.45 13.18 -17.82
CA SER A 547 -2.02 12.49 -19.05
C SER A 547 -2.78 11.20 -19.35
N SER A 548 -3.47 10.63 -18.36
CA SER A 548 -4.28 9.41 -18.47
C SER A 548 -5.73 9.66 -18.90
N LEU A 549 -6.22 10.92 -18.85
CA LEU A 549 -7.58 11.29 -19.28
C LEU A 549 -7.63 12.37 -20.38
N LEU A 550 -6.63 13.25 -20.48
CA LEU A 550 -6.70 14.45 -21.32
C LEU A 550 -5.92 14.29 -22.63
N TRP A 551 -6.52 14.75 -23.74
CA TRP A 551 -5.86 14.74 -25.05
C TRP A 551 -6.43 15.82 -25.98
N THR A 552 -5.56 16.57 -26.64
CA THR A 552 -5.92 17.54 -27.69
C THR A 552 -5.06 17.38 -28.95
N PRO A 553 -5.63 17.52 -30.16
CA PRO A 553 -4.85 17.47 -31.39
C PRO A 553 -3.85 18.62 -31.49
N ASN A 554 -2.71 18.35 -32.14
CA ASN A 554 -1.59 19.28 -32.38
C ASN A 554 -0.70 19.59 -31.15
N GLU A 555 -1.01 19.04 -29.98
CA GLU A 555 -0.11 19.06 -28.81
C GLU A 555 0.28 17.63 -28.40
N ASP A 556 -0.72 16.77 -28.20
CA ASP A 556 -0.52 15.44 -27.65
C ASP A 556 -0.35 14.38 -28.76
N THR A 557 0.53 13.40 -28.54
CA THR A 557 0.88 12.41 -29.58
C THR A 557 -0.23 11.38 -29.84
N SER A 558 -0.09 10.61 -30.92
CA SER A 558 -0.94 9.43 -31.18
C SER A 558 -0.72 8.31 -30.15
N ALA A 559 0.44 8.28 -29.47
CA ALA A 559 0.65 7.39 -28.32
C ALA A 559 -0.09 7.88 -27.07
N ASN A 560 -0.12 9.20 -26.81
CA ASN A 560 -0.95 9.76 -25.73
C ASN A 560 -2.44 9.46 -25.95
N LYS A 561 -2.95 9.64 -27.19
CA LYS A 561 -4.34 9.27 -27.55
C LYS A 561 -4.64 7.79 -27.21
N MET A 562 -3.70 6.91 -27.53
CA MET A 562 -3.80 5.47 -27.29
C MET A 562 -3.78 5.12 -25.81
N ASN A 563 -2.93 5.80 -25.02
CA ASN A 563 -2.84 5.63 -23.57
C ASN A 563 -4.08 6.18 -22.85
N VAL A 564 -4.66 7.31 -23.28
CA VAL A 564 -5.92 7.83 -22.72
C VAL A 564 -7.07 6.83 -22.93
N ASN A 565 -7.18 6.20 -24.11
CA ASN A 565 -8.17 5.13 -24.30
C ASN A 565 -7.83 3.86 -23.48
N LEU A 566 -6.54 3.57 -23.26
CA LEU A 566 -6.09 2.47 -22.40
C LEU A 566 -6.55 2.65 -20.95
N PHE A 567 -6.22 3.78 -20.32
CA PHE A 567 -6.62 4.06 -18.94
C PHE A 567 -8.14 4.19 -18.81
N ILE A 568 -8.84 4.88 -19.71
CA ILE A 568 -10.31 4.91 -19.70
C ILE A 568 -10.89 3.48 -19.81
N SER A 569 -10.30 2.60 -20.63
CA SER A 569 -10.73 1.20 -20.74
C SER A 569 -10.35 0.34 -19.54
N HIS A 570 -9.28 0.67 -18.81
CA HIS A 570 -8.86 0.00 -17.58
C HIS A 570 -9.84 0.35 -16.43
N GLU A 571 -9.96 1.63 -16.10
CA GLU A 571 -10.79 2.11 -15.00
C GLU A 571 -12.28 1.78 -15.18
N LEU A 572 -12.79 1.84 -16.40
CA LEU A 572 -14.18 1.49 -16.67
C LEU A 572 -14.42 -0.03 -16.64
N ALA A 573 -13.41 -0.88 -16.78
CA ALA A 573 -13.56 -2.32 -16.60
C ALA A 573 -13.75 -2.69 -15.11
N HIS A 574 -13.08 -1.98 -14.22
CA HIS A 574 -13.22 -2.18 -12.77
C HIS A 574 -14.64 -1.93 -12.23
N MET A 575 -15.46 -1.15 -12.95
CA MET A 575 -16.89 -1.02 -12.67
C MET A 575 -17.62 -2.37 -12.58
N TRP A 576 -17.06 -3.42 -13.20
CA TRP A 576 -17.45 -4.81 -13.02
C TRP A 576 -16.42 -5.63 -12.20
N PHE A 577 -15.12 -5.48 -12.49
CA PHE A 577 -14.01 -6.26 -11.89
C PHE A 577 -13.23 -5.45 -10.83
N GLY A 578 -13.76 -5.40 -9.62
CA GLY A 578 -13.23 -4.62 -8.49
C GLY A 578 -14.36 -3.96 -7.72
N ASN A 579 -15.32 -3.36 -8.43
CA ASN A 579 -16.45 -2.67 -7.83
C ASN A 579 -17.66 -3.60 -7.61
N LEU A 580 -18.26 -4.06 -8.71
CA LEU A 580 -19.44 -4.93 -8.66
C LEU A 580 -19.10 -6.30 -8.08
N VAL A 581 -17.99 -6.90 -8.52
CA VAL A 581 -17.42 -8.14 -7.97
C VAL A 581 -15.99 -7.83 -7.51
N THR A 582 -15.69 -7.99 -6.22
CA THR A 582 -14.38 -7.64 -5.62
C THR A 582 -13.69 -8.91 -5.12
N CYS A 583 -12.37 -8.95 -5.05
CA CYS A 583 -11.70 -10.03 -4.31
C CYS A 583 -12.09 -10.03 -2.80
N HIS A 584 -11.96 -11.19 -2.15
CA HIS A 584 -12.30 -11.39 -0.74
C HIS A 584 -11.15 -11.01 0.23
N THR A 585 -9.92 -11.01 -0.30
CA THR A 585 -8.68 -10.61 0.37
C THR A 585 -7.68 -10.09 -0.67
N TRP A 586 -6.66 -9.36 -0.23
CA TRP A 586 -5.55 -8.90 -1.07
C TRP A 586 -4.84 -10.05 -1.82
N ALA A 587 -4.83 -11.26 -1.24
CA ALA A 587 -4.32 -12.47 -1.87
C ALA A 587 -4.92 -12.80 -3.26
N HIS A 588 -6.16 -12.37 -3.52
CA HIS A 588 -6.85 -12.58 -4.80
C HIS A 588 -7.05 -11.27 -5.59
N PHE A 589 -6.29 -10.20 -5.29
CA PHE A 589 -6.46 -8.87 -5.88
C PHE A 589 -6.26 -8.84 -7.41
N TRP A 590 -5.56 -9.82 -7.98
CA TRP A 590 -5.47 -10.03 -9.44
C TRP A 590 -6.83 -10.24 -10.14
N LEU A 591 -7.88 -10.63 -9.39
CA LEU A 591 -9.26 -10.72 -9.91
C LEU A 591 -9.87 -9.36 -10.24
N ASN A 592 -9.30 -8.27 -9.69
CA ASN A 592 -9.55 -6.90 -10.11
C ASN A 592 -8.59 -6.57 -11.28
N GLU A 593 -7.28 -6.53 -10.96
CA GLU A 593 -6.25 -5.91 -11.79
C GLU A 593 -5.95 -6.67 -13.10
N GLY A 594 -5.72 -7.98 -13.02
CA GLY A 594 -5.50 -8.82 -14.20
C GLY A 594 -6.71 -8.81 -15.14
N PHE A 595 -7.92 -8.67 -14.59
CA PHE A 595 -9.14 -8.53 -15.39
C PHE A 595 -9.29 -7.15 -16.02
N ALA A 596 -8.95 -6.06 -15.34
CA ALA A 596 -8.90 -4.74 -15.95
C ALA A 596 -7.83 -4.68 -17.05
N SER A 597 -6.64 -5.24 -16.81
CA SER A 597 -5.57 -5.38 -17.81
C SER A 597 -5.90 -6.33 -18.96
N PHE A 598 -6.86 -7.25 -18.81
CA PHE A 598 -7.43 -8.00 -19.93
C PHE A 598 -8.49 -7.16 -20.67
N MET A 599 -9.45 -6.61 -19.95
CA MET A 599 -10.59 -5.86 -20.49
C MET A 599 -10.18 -4.54 -21.17
N GLN A 600 -9.07 -3.92 -20.80
CA GLN A 600 -8.56 -2.73 -21.50
C GLN A 600 -8.30 -3.02 -23.01
N ASN A 601 -7.82 -4.23 -23.34
CA ASN A 601 -7.62 -4.68 -24.71
C ASN A 601 -8.96 -4.90 -25.43
N VAL A 602 -9.97 -5.40 -24.73
CA VAL A 602 -11.36 -5.53 -25.24
C VAL A 602 -11.95 -4.13 -25.52
N GLY A 603 -11.76 -3.18 -24.60
CA GLY A 603 -12.24 -1.80 -24.68
C GLY A 603 -11.66 -1.03 -25.85
N ILE A 604 -10.33 -0.96 -25.96
CA ILE A 604 -9.68 -0.28 -27.09
C ILE A 604 -10.08 -0.93 -28.43
N ASN A 605 -10.00 -2.25 -28.55
CA ASN A 605 -10.34 -2.93 -29.79
C ASN A 605 -11.82 -2.78 -30.18
N GLY A 606 -12.72 -2.61 -29.20
CA GLY A 606 -14.13 -2.32 -29.45
C GLY A 606 -14.43 -0.86 -29.81
N THR A 607 -13.55 0.09 -29.45
CA THR A 607 -13.78 1.54 -29.62
C THR A 607 -13.00 2.19 -30.76
N GLU A 608 -11.84 1.64 -31.11
CA GLU A 608 -10.88 2.09 -32.13
C GLU A 608 -10.29 0.86 -32.85
N SER A 609 -11.13 0.02 -33.46
CA SER A 609 -10.73 -1.28 -34.02
C SER A 609 -9.64 -1.20 -35.10
N GLN A 610 -9.49 -0.05 -35.77
CA GLN A 610 -8.44 0.26 -36.75
C GLN A 610 -7.03 0.49 -36.14
N TRP A 611 -6.85 0.19 -34.84
CA TRP A 611 -5.57 0.23 -34.14
C TRP A 611 -4.94 -1.15 -33.93
N ASP A 612 -5.64 -2.25 -34.27
CA ASP A 612 -5.13 -3.63 -34.16
C ASP A 612 -4.50 -3.95 -32.79
N TYR A 613 -5.06 -3.39 -31.70
CA TYR A 613 -4.39 -3.31 -30.39
C TYR A 613 -3.97 -4.68 -29.83
N TRP A 614 -4.72 -5.74 -30.12
CA TRP A 614 -4.41 -7.11 -29.69
C TRP A 614 -3.05 -7.62 -30.14
N ASP A 615 -2.49 -7.10 -31.23
CA ASP A 615 -1.15 -7.51 -31.68
C ASP A 615 -0.08 -6.94 -30.73
N LEU A 616 -0.30 -5.73 -30.19
CA LEU A 616 0.60 -5.10 -29.23
C LEU A 616 0.61 -5.79 -27.86
N PHE A 617 -0.33 -6.72 -27.61
CA PHE A 617 -0.37 -7.53 -26.38
C PHE A 617 0.94 -8.30 -26.16
N ILE A 618 1.57 -8.80 -27.22
CA ILE A 618 2.85 -9.52 -27.16
C ILE A 618 3.97 -8.60 -26.64
N ASN A 619 4.07 -7.39 -27.22
CA ASN A 619 5.12 -6.44 -26.89
C ASN A 619 4.92 -5.77 -25.53
N ASN A 620 3.69 -5.34 -25.23
CA ASN A 620 3.41 -4.50 -24.07
C ASN A 620 3.17 -5.34 -22.81
N THR A 621 2.40 -6.43 -22.92
CA THR A 621 1.89 -7.19 -21.76
C THR A 621 2.63 -8.52 -21.60
N LEU A 622 2.70 -9.37 -22.63
CA LEU A 622 3.40 -10.67 -22.52
C LEU A 622 4.90 -10.49 -22.26
N SER A 623 5.57 -9.60 -22.99
CA SER A 623 7.00 -9.30 -22.76
C SER A 623 7.25 -8.67 -21.39
N SER A 624 6.31 -7.90 -20.85
CA SER A 624 6.39 -7.33 -19.48
C SER A 624 6.26 -8.44 -18.43
N ALA A 625 5.21 -9.27 -18.51
CA ALA A 625 5.01 -10.43 -17.65
C ALA A 625 6.24 -11.35 -17.63
N ILE A 626 6.76 -11.70 -18.80
CA ILE A 626 7.99 -12.49 -18.97
C ILE A 626 9.18 -11.83 -18.24
N LYS A 627 9.41 -10.51 -18.40
CA LYS A 627 10.52 -9.81 -17.73
C LYS A 627 10.39 -9.81 -16.20
N GLY A 628 9.17 -9.74 -15.66
CA GLY A 628 8.94 -9.80 -14.22
C GLY A 628 9.01 -11.22 -13.64
N ASP A 629 8.64 -12.24 -14.41
CA ASP A 629 8.46 -13.63 -13.96
C ASP A 629 9.72 -14.52 -14.13
N ILE A 630 10.80 -13.99 -14.72
CA ILE A 630 12.12 -14.66 -14.79
C ILE A 630 13.03 -14.41 -13.58
N VAL A 631 12.68 -13.48 -12.70
CA VAL A 631 13.52 -13.11 -11.54
C VAL A 631 13.28 -14.11 -10.40
N GLU A 632 14.33 -14.52 -9.68
CA GLU A 632 14.22 -15.54 -8.64
C GLU A 632 13.32 -15.13 -7.46
N SER A 633 13.21 -13.83 -7.18
CA SER A 633 12.31 -13.25 -6.18
C SER A 633 10.85 -13.14 -6.61
N SER A 634 10.53 -13.42 -7.87
CA SER A 634 9.22 -13.08 -8.44
C SER A 634 8.07 -13.82 -7.70
N PRO A 635 6.95 -13.14 -7.38
CA PRO A 635 5.85 -13.75 -6.65
C PRO A 635 4.89 -14.55 -7.55
N PRO A 636 4.13 -15.50 -6.96
CA PRO A 636 2.94 -16.04 -7.62
C PRO A 636 1.87 -14.96 -7.81
N ILE A 637 0.89 -15.20 -8.70
CA ILE A 637 -0.25 -14.29 -8.91
C ILE A 637 -1.15 -14.24 -7.66
N ILE A 638 -1.36 -15.40 -7.01
CA ILE A 638 -2.04 -15.50 -5.72
C ILE A 638 -0.97 -15.52 -4.62
N GLN A 639 -0.84 -14.41 -3.89
CA GLN A 639 0.12 -14.27 -2.79
C GLN A 639 -0.59 -14.53 -1.45
N PRO A 640 -0.08 -15.35 -0.53
CA PRO A 640 -0.78 -15.72 0.71
C PRO A 640 -0.68 -14.63 1.81
N VAL A 641 -1.20 -13.43 1.52
CA VAL A 641 -1.01 -12.21 2.33
C VAL A 641 -2.27 -11.78 3.09
N LEU A 642 -2.07 -11.11 4.24
CA LEU A 642 -3.14 -10.58 5.09
C LEU A 642 -3.32 -9.07 4.92
N LYS A 643 -2.24 -8.28 5.08
CA LYS A 643 -2.24 -6.84 4.82
C LYS A 643 -1.87 -6.56 3.37
N TYR A 644 -2.22 -5.39 2.83
CA TYR A 644 -1.69 -4.97 1.53
C TYR A 644 -0.16 -4.79 1.58
N SER A 645 0.37 -4.29 2.71
CA SER A 645 1.80 -4.06 2.93
C SER A 645 2.68 -5.31 2.81
N ASP A 646 2.09 -6.50 2.95
CA ASP A 646 2.81 -7.77 2.96
C ASP A 646 2.93 -8.35 1.53
N MET A 647 2.26 -7.74 0.55
CA MET A 647 2.26 -8.14 -0.84
C MET A 647 3.52 -7.67 -1.55
N ILE A 648 4.21 -8.59 -2.23
CA ILE A 648 5.29 -8.27 -3.17
C ILE A 648 4.63 -7.62 -4.39
N PHE A 649 4.55 -6.30 -4.40
CA PHE A 649 3.92 -5.55 -5.49
C PHE A 649 4.80 -5.61 -6.75
N SER A 650 4.29 -6.28 -7.78
CA SER A 650 4.92 -6.34 -9.09
C SER A 650 3.86 -6.19 -10.17
N SER A 651 3.89 -5.06 -10.89
CA SER A 651 2.91 -4.77 -11.95
C SER A 651 2.92 -5.85 -13.04
N ALA A 652 4.11 -6.31 -13.41
CA ALA A 652 4.31 -7.39 -14.37
C ALA A 652 3.64 -8.72 -13.96
N ILE A 653 3.40 -8.96 -12.67
CA ILE A 653 2.73 -10.18 -12.18
C ILE A 653 1.23 -9.93 -11.96
N LEU A 654 0.89 -8.89 -11.20
CA LEU A 654 -0.48 -8.59 -10.78
C LEU A 654 -1.40 -8.17 -11.95
N TYR A 655 -0.86 -7.37 -12.87
CA TYR A 655 -1.58 -6.83 -14.03
C TYR A 655 -1.26 -7.65 -15.29
N ASP A 656 0.02 -7.69 -15.70
CA ASP A 656 0.39 -8.27 -16.99
C ASP A 656 0.28 -9.80 -17.00
N LYS A 657 0.93 -10.53 -16.07
CA LYS A 657 0.82 -12.00 -16.00
C LYS A 657 -0.63 -12.45 -15.74
N GLY A 658 -1.37 -11.72 -14.91
CA GLY A 658 -2.82 -11.91 -14.74
C GLY A 658 -3.58 -11.84 -16.07
N SER A 659 -3.37 -10.77 -16.84
CA SER A 659 -3.97 -10.59 -18.17
C SER A 659 -3.54 -11.67 -19.18
N VAL A 660 -2.27 -12.07 -19.18
CA VAL A 660 -1.74 -13.18 -20.01
C VAL A 660 -2.42 -14.50 -19.68
N VAL A 661 -2.58 -14.86 -18.40
CA VAL A 661 -3.24 -16.11 -17.99
C VAL A 661 -4.73 -16.11 -18.39
N ILE A 662 -5.43 -14.98 -18.23
CA ILE A 662 -6.82 -14.82 -18.68
C ILE A 662 -6.92 -14.97 -20.20
N ARG A 663 -6.02 -14.35 -20.97
CA ARG A 663 -5.97 -14.45 -22.44
C ARG A 663 -5.64 -15.86 -22.92
N MET A 664 -4.72 -16.56 -22.27
CA MET A 664 -4.44 -17.97 -22.54
C MET A 664 -5.67 -18.84 -22.29
N LEU A 665 -6.42 -18.58 -21.23
CA LEU A 665 -7.66 -19.30 -20.91
C LEU A 665 -8.79 -18.99 -21.91
N GLU A 666 -8.94 -17.73 -22.36
CA GLU A 666 -9.85 -17.36 -23.46
C GLU A 666 -9.54 -18.16 -24.73
N PHE A 667 -8.25 -18.30 -25.06
CA PHE A 667 -7.80 -19.04 -26.24
C PHE A 667 -8.12 -20.55 -26.13
N VAL A 668 -7.82 -21.18 -24.99
CA VAL A 668 -8.08 -22.61 -24.74
C VAL A 668 -9.58 -22.93 -24.70
N MET A 669 -10.39 -22.09 -24.05
CA MET A 669 -11.85 -22.27 -23.99
C MET A 669 -12.55 -21.92 -25.31
N GLY A 670 -11.97 -21.01 -26.08
CA GLY A 670 -12.61 -20.32 -27.19
C GLY A 670 -13.52 -19.17 -26.71
N LYS A 671 -13.44 -18.03 -27.41
CA LYS A 671 -14.06 -16.75 -27.00
C LYS A 671 -15.52 -16.83 -26.52
N HIS A 672 -16.34 -17.67 -27.15
CA HIS A 672 -17.76 -17.81 -26.78
C HIS A 672 -17.94 -18.46 -25.40
N ALA A 673 -17.30 -19.62 -25.16
CA ALA A 673 -17.43 -20.34 -23.90
C ALA A 673 -16.76 -19.58 -22.73
N PHE A 674 -15.64 -18.91 -23.00
CA PHE A 674 -15.00 -17.99 -22.05
C PHE A 674 -15.95 -16.84 -21.69
N ARG A 675 -16.44 -16.09 -22.68
CA ARG A 675 -17.32 -14.93 -22.44
C ARG A 675 -18.59 -15.35 -21.70
N ASP A 676 -19.25 -16.43 -22.09
CA ASP A 676 -20.47 -16.92 -21.40
C ASP A 676 -20.19 -17.25 -19.92
N GLY A 677 -19.02 -17.82 -19.61
CA GLY A 677 -18.60 -18.13 -18.25
C GLY A 677 -18.27 -16.87 -17.43
N ILE A 678 -17.67 -15.84 -18.05
CA ILE A 678 -17.47 -14.52 -17.44
C ILE A 678 -18.81 -13.80 -17.22
N GLN A 679 -19.74 -13.84 -18.18
CA GLN A 679 -21.09 -13.29 -17.98
C GLN A 679 -21.80 -13.98 -16.81
N LYS A 680 -21.68 -15.31 -16.71
CA LYS A 680 -22.22 -16.09 -15.58
C LYS A 680 -21.57 -15.66 -14.26
N TYR A 681 -20.24 -15.55 -14.20
CA TYR A 681 -19.48 -15.11 -13.02
C TYR A 681 -19.98 -13.76 -12.50
N ILE A 682 -19.97 -12.73 -13.35
CA ILE A 682 -20.44 -11.38 -12.97
C ILE A 682 -21.90 -11.41 -12.50
N LYS A 683 -22.80 -12.14 -13.19
CA LYS A 683 -24.22 -12.25 -12.83
C LYS A 683 -24.45 -13.02 -11.52
N GLN A 684 -23.58 -13.99 -11.20
CA GLN A 684 -23.67 -14.83 -9.99
C GLN A 684 -23.08 -14.14 -8.75
N TYR A 685 -22.06 -13.31 -8.93
CA TYR A 685 -21.29 -12.70 -7.83
C TYR A 685 -21.46 -11.18 -7.68
N ALA A 686 -22.33 -10.54 -8.47
CA ALA A 686 -22.68 -9.13 -8.32
C ALA A 686 -23.00 -8.72 -6.87
N TYR A 687 -22.37 -7.63 -6.42
CA TYR A 687 -22.39 -7.05 -5.07
C TYR A 687 -21.82 -7.95 -3.96
N LYS A 688 -21.04 -8.97 -4.30
CA LYS A 688 -20.33 -9.85 -3.35
C LYS A 688 -18.82 -9.67 -3.45
N SER A 689 -18.11 -10.34 -2.55
CA SER A 689 -16.66 -10.55 -2.64
C SER A 689 -16.36 -12.03 -2.93
N VAL A 690 -15.26 -12.32 -3.65
CA VAL A 690 -14.96 -13.64 -4.22
C VAL A 690 -13.50 -14.06 -4.07
N ILE A 691 -13.26 -15.38 -4.13
CA ILE A 691 -11.95 -16.00 -4.27
C ILE A 691 -11.77 -16.57 -5.68
N THR A 692 -10.53 -16.89 -6.08
CA THR A 692 -10.21 -17.30 -7.46
C THR A 692 -10.97 -18.55 -7.92
N GLU A 693 -11.27 -19.45 -7.00
CA GLU A 693 -12.05 -20.67 -7.21
C GLU A 693 -13.47 -20.36 -7.75
N ASN A 694 -14.06 -19.22 -7.36
CA ASN A 694 -15.39 -18.80 -7.82
C ASN A 694 -15.42 -18.43 -9.31
N LEU A 695 -14.28 -17.94 -9.84
CA LEU A 695 -14.08 -17.74 -11.27
C LEU A 695 -13.95 -19.09 -11.98
N TRP A 696 -13.13 -19.99 -11.45
CA TRP A 696 -12.94 -21.34 -12.01
C TRP A 696 -14.25 -22.14 -12.07
N ASP A 697 -15.06 -22.15 -11.01
CA ASP A 697 -16.42 -22.75 -11.00
C ASP A 697 -17.34 -22.19 -12.09
N SER A 698 -17.19 -20.90 -12.39
CA SER A 698 -18.01 -20.20 -13.39
C SER A 698 -17.61 -20.57 -14.82
N LEU A 699 -16.31 -20.63 -15.10
CA LEU A 699 -15.73 -21.01 -16.40
C LEU A 699 -15.82 -22.52 -16.66
N ASN A 700 -15.59 -23.36 -15.65
CA ASN A 700 -15.68 -24.82 -15.76
C ASN A 700 -17.09 -25.29 -16.14
N ALA A 701 -18.11 -24.52 -15.74
CA ALA A 701 -19.50 -24.78 -16.12
C ALA A 701 -19.84 -24.48 -17.60
N THR A 702 -19.03 -23.68 -18.30
CA THR A 702 -19.17 -23.43 -19.76
C THR A 702 -18.16 -24.20 -20.60
N PHE A 703 -17.08 -24.71 -20.00
CA PHE A 703 -16.07 -25.54 -20.66
C PHE A 703 -15.81 -26.89 -19.96
N PRO A 704 -16.82 -27.79 -19.85
CA PRO A 704 -16.73 -29.06 -19.10
C PRO A 704 -15.84 -30.13 -19.78
N LYS A 705 -14.96 -29.76 -20.72
CA LYS A 705 -14.02 -30.66 -21.40
C LYS A 705 -12.68 -30.79 -20.69
N VAL A 706 -12.33 -29.82 -19.84
CA VAL A 706 -11.09 -29.75 -19.08
C VAL A 706 -11.44 -29.18 -17.71
N HIS A 707 -10.87 -29.73 -16.64
CA HIS A 707 -11.01 -29.13 -15.31
C HIS A 707 -10.20 -27.83 -15.25
N VAL A 708 -10.90 -26.69 -15.29
CA VAL A 708 -10.26 -25.36 -15.36
C VAL A 708 -9.33 -25.11 -14.17
N VAL A 709 -9.70 -25.61 -12.98
CA VAL A 709 -8.85 -25.56 -11.77
C VAL A 709 -7.52 -26.28 -11.99
N GLU A 710 -7.54 -27.53 -12.45
CA GLU A 710 -6.32 -28.34 -12.68
C GLU A 710 -5.41 -27.72 -13.75
N LEU A 711 -6.00 -27.06 -14.75
CA LEU A 711 -5.28 -26.37 -15.82
C LEU A 711 -4.66 -25.05 -15.36
N MET A 712 -5.34 -24.27 -14.50
CA MET A 712 -4.97 -22.89 -14.15
C MET A 712 -4.21 -22.76 -12.83
N ASP A 713 -4.41 -23.66 -11.85
CA ASP A 713 -3.82 -23.55 -10.51
C ASP A 713 -2.31 -23.26 -10.56
N ASN A 714 -1.55 -24.10 -11.29
CA ASN A 714 -0.10 -23.96 -11.46
C ASN A 714 0.35 -22.62 -12.06
N TRP A 715 -0.49 -21.91 -12.81
CA TRP A 715 -0.18 -20.58 -13.36
C TRP A 715 -0.45 -19.45 -12.37
N THR A 716 -1.35 -19.68 -11.40
CA THR A 716 -1.74 -18.68 -10.40
C THR A 716 -1.03 -18.84 -9.05
N THR A 717 -0.79 -20.07 -8.58
CA THR A 717 -0.22 -20.35 -7.25
C THR A 717 1.29 -20.54 -7.24
N LYS A 718 1.96 -20.49 -8.40
CA LYS A 718 3.42 -20.68 -8.52
C LYS A 718 4.09 -19.55 -9.30
N PRO A 719 5.24 -19.05 -8.84
CA PRO A 719 6.04 -18.07 -9.57
C PRO A 719 6.85 -18.70 -10.69
N GLY A 720 7.11 -17.93 -11.74
CA GLY A 720 7.66 -18.42 -12.99
C GLY A 720 6.61 -19.07 -13.89
N PHE A 721 7.12 -19.58 -15.00
CA PHE A 721 6.40 -20.14 -16.13
C PHE A 721 7.11 -21.43 -16.60
N PRO A 722 6.62 -22.16 -17.64
CA PRO A 722 7.20 -23.44 -18.05
C PRO A 722 8.00 -23.38 -19.36
N TYR A 723 9.24 -23.88 -19.35
CA TYR A 723 10.09 -24.05 -20.54
C TYR A 723 9.78 -25.37 -21.24
N ILE A 724 9.64 -25.34 -22.56
CA ILE A 724 9.20 -26.49 -23.37
C ILE A 724 10.23 -26.77 -24.46
N THR A 725 11.01 -27.84 -24.30
CA THR A 725 11.93 -28.31 -25.35
C THR A 725 11.20 -29.24 -26.30
N ILE A 726 11.29 -28.97 -27.61
CA ILE A 726 10.70 -29.82 -28.65
C ILE A 726 11.82 -30.48 -29.45
N LYS A 727 11.82 -31.82 -29.49
CA LYS A 727 12.84 -32.63 -30.17
C LYS A 727 12.17 -33.64 -31.10
N ARG A 728 12.24 -33.41 -32.41
CA ARG A 728 11.92 -34.42 -33.42
C ARG A 728 12.91 -35.58 -33.32
N ASP A 729 12.43 -36.81 -33.45
CA ASP A 729 13.26 -38.03 -33.44
C ASP A 729 14.10 -38.09 -34.74
N PRO A 730 15.45 -38.11 -34.66
CA PRO A 730 16.31 -38.19 -35.86
C PRO A 730 16.15 -39.47 -36.68
N GLN A 731 15.63 -40.56 -36.09
CA GLN A 731 15.38 -41.83 -36.79
C GLN A 731 13.93 -41.95 -37.30
N ASN A 732 13.00 -41.15 -36.75
CA ASN A 732 11.61 -41.12 -37.18
C ASN A 732 11.05 -39.69 -37.20
N PRO A 733 11.14 -38.95 -38.32
CA PRO A 733 10.70 -37.55 -38.43
C PRO A 733 9.23 -37.28 -38.09
N ASN A 734 8.38 -38.32 -38.01
CA ASN A 734 6.98 -38.25 -37.59
C ASN A 734 6.78 -38.37 -36.07
N THR A 735 7.84 -38.66 -35.31
CA THR A 735 7.83 -38.70 -33.84
C THR A 735 8.47 -37.44 -33.28
N ILE A 736 7.80 -36.84 -32.29
CA ILE A 736 8.27 -35.64 -31.59
C ILE A 736 8.21 -35.94 -30.09
N THR A 737 9.33 -35.68 -29.41
CA THR A 737 9.43 -35.68 -27.95
C THR A 737 9.25 -34.25 -27.46
N ILE A 738 8.39 -34.06 -26.45
CA ILE A 738 8.18 -32.79 -25.78
C ILE A 738 8.55 -32.98 -24.31
N THR A 739 9.43 -32.14 -23.78
CA THR A 739 9.84 -32.16 -22.37
C THR A 739 9.63 -30.78 -21.75
N GLN A 740 9.05 -30.76 -20.54
CA GLN A 740 8.72 -29.55 -19.81
C GLN A 740 9.58 -29.45 -18.54
N GLU A 741 10.18 -28.28 -18.30
CA GLU A 741 10.92 -27.94 -17.08
C GLU A 741 10.44 -26.57 -16.55
N ARG A 742 10.74 -26.22 -15.28
CA ARG A 742 10.47 -24.87 -14.76
C ARG A 742 11.49 -23.90 -15.36
N GLY A 743 11.02 -22.88 -16.07
CA GLY A 743 11.87 -21.98 -16.83
C GLY A 743 11.07 -21.16 -17.84
N MET A 744 11.76 -20.35 -18.64
CA MET A 744 11.07 -19.41 -19.54
C MET A 744 10.28 -20.16 -20.64
N TYR A 745 9.00 -19.83 -20.81
CA TYR A 745 8.16 -20.32 -21.91
C TYR A 745 8.68 -19.80 -23.25
N PHE A 746 9.52 -20.61 -23.88
CA PHE A 746 9.92 -20.52 -25.27
C PHE A 746 9.95 -21.92 -25.87
N ILE A 747 9.62 -22.04 -27.14
CA ILE A 747 9.71 -23.29 -27.89
C ILE A 747 11.16 -23.48 -28.32
N ASP A 748 11.93 -24.20 -27.50
CA ASP A 748 13.33 -24.47 -27.83
C ASP A 748 13.43 -25.63 -28.84
N TYR A 749 13.38 -25.27 -30.12
CA TYR A 749 13.67 -26.12 -31.26
C TYR A 749 15.14 -26.56 -31.26
N THR A 750 15.47 -27.65 -31.96
CA THR A 750 16.88 -28.00 -32.18
C THR A 750 17.59 -26.93 -33.02
N LEU A 751 18.90 -26.76 -32.88
CA LEU A 751 19.67 -25.76 -33.65
C LEU A 751 19.52 -25.94 -35.18
N GLU A 752 19.30 -27.18 -35.66
CA GLU A 752 19.01 -27.46 -37.07
C GLU A 752 17.62 -26.95 -37.50
N GLU A 753 16.63 -27.03 -36.61
CA GLU A 753 15.27 -26.52 -36.84
C GLU A 753 15.20 -24.99 -36.72
N TRP A 754 15.92 -24.38 -35.77
CA TRP A 754 16.13 -22.93 -35.72
C TRP A 754 16.77 -22.39 -37.00
N ASN A 755 17.83 -23.03 -37.51
CA ASN A 755 18.47 -22.64 -38.78
C ASN A 755 17.48 -22.69 -39.97
N LYS A 756 16.56 -23.66 -39.99
CA LYS A 756 15.53 -23.78 -41.05
C LYS A 756 14.50 -22.66 -40.95
N TRP A 757 13.96 -22.37 -39.76
CA TRP A 757 13.04 -21.25 -39.57
C TRP A 757 13.66 -19.91 -39.95
N ILE A 758 14.90 -19.65 -39.52
CA ILE A 758 15.65 -18.43 -39.85
C ILE A 758 15.86 -18.33 -41.36
N THR A 759 16.33 -19.40 -42.01
CA THR A 759 16.58 -19.41 -43.45
C THR A 759 15.29 -19.18 -44.24
N ALA A 760 14.20 -19.85 -43.87
CA ALA A 760 12.91 -19.69 -44.52
C ALA A 760 12.38 -18.25 -44.39
N LEU A 761 12.45 -17.63 -43.20
CA LEU A 761 12.02 -16.25 -42.99
C LEU A 761 12.89 -15.24 -43.75
N VAL A 762 14.22 -15.35 -43.67
CA VAL A 762 15.17 -14.42 -44.32
C VAL A 762 15.11 -14.50 -45.85
N THR A 763 14.87 -15.68 -46.42
CA THR A 763 14.72 -15.87 -47.87
C THR A 763 13.28 -15.75 -48.38
N ASN A 764 12.31 -15.62 -47.47
CA ASN A 764 10.87 -15.83 -47.71
C ASN A 764 10.55 -17.13 -48.49
N GLU A 765 11.24 -18.22 -48.14
CA GLU A 765 11.03 -19.52 -48.76
C GLU A 765 9.56 -19.92 -48.63
N ASP A 766 8.99 -20.43 -49.72
CA ASP A 766 7.60 -20.90 -49.76
C ASP A 766 6.55 -19.82 -49.41
N ASN A 767 6.90 -18.53 -49.49
CA ASN A 767 6.13 -17.38 -48.98
C ASN A 767 5.78 -17.48 -47.48
N ILE A 768 6.72 -17.95 -46.64
CA ILE A 768 6.47 -18.15 -45.20
C ILE A 768 6.07 -16.86 -44.45
N VAL A 769 6.53 -15.68 -44.91
CA VAL A 769 6.17 -14.38 -44.31
C VAL A 769 4.67 -14.07 -44.50
N ASP A 770 4.07 -14.49 -45.62
CA ASP A 770 2.62 -14.36 -45.88
C ASP A 770 1.78 -15.43 -45.18
N LYS A 771 2.40 -16.57 -44.81
CA LYS A 771 1.74 -17.72 -44.16
C LYS A 771 1.63 -17.57 -42.64
N LEU A 772 2.60 -16.88 -42.02
CA LEU A 772 2.59 -16.55 -40.59
C LEU A 772 1.90 -15.21 -40.34
N THR A 773 1.25 -15.06 -39.20
CA THR A 773 0.74 -13.76 -38.72
C THR A 773 1.87 -12.86 -38.22
N ALA A 774 1.62 -11.55 -38.16
CA ALA A 774 2.53 -10.60 -37.51
C ALA A 774 2.82 -10.98 -36.05
N ASN A 775 1.87 -11.61 -35.37
CA ASN A 775 2.02 -12.04 -33.98
C ASN A 775 2.98 -13.23 -33.85
N GLU A 776 2.81 -14.29 -34.64
CA GLU A 776 3.74 -15.43 -34.66
C GLU A 776 5.17 -14.99 -35.03
N ARG A 777 5.33 -14.05 -35.99
CA ARG A 777 6.65 -13.48 -36.32
C ARG A 777 7.24 -12.63 -35.18
N SER A 778 6.39 -11.93 -34.42
CA SER A 778 6.81 -11.17 -33.23
C SER A 778 7.24 -12.10 -32.10
N GLU A 779 6.54 -13.21 -31.91
CA GLU A 779 6.90 -14.27 -30.95
C GLU A 779 8.26 -14.87 -31.30
N PHE A 780 8.51 -15.31 -32.54
CA PHE A 780 9.81 -15.86 -32.97
C PHE A 780 11.01 -14.92 -32.68
N ILE A 781 10.85 -13.61 -32.86
CA ILE A 781 11.88 -12.62 -32.49
C ILE A 781 12.07 -12.63 -30.96
N LEU A 782 10.98 -12.54 -30.20
CA LEU A 782 11.00 -12.54 -28.74
C LEU A 782 11.67 -13.80 -28.16
N GLU A 783 11.31 -14.98 -28.67
CA GLU A 783 11.88 -16.27 -28.23
C GLU A 783 13.38 -16.33 -28.44
N THR A 784 13.86 -16.01 -29.64
CA THR A 784 15.28 -16.16 -30.01
C THR A 784 16.18 -15.19 -29.22
N PHE A 785 15.71 -13.97 -28.91
CA PHE A 785 16.45 -13.05 -28.06
C PHE A 785 16.51 -13.51 -26.59
N TYR A 786 15.43 -14.03 -26.01
CA TYR A 786 15.48 -14.52 -24.63
C TYR A 786 16.24 -15.86 -24.49
N LEU A 787 16.07 -16.80 -25.42
CA LEU A 787 16.88 -18.02 -25.48
C LEU A 787 18.37 -17.69 -25.60
N SER A 788 18.72 -16.60 -26.31
CA SER A 788 20.08 -16.08 -26.31
C SER A 788 20.49 -15.46 -24.97
N LYS A 789 19.65 -14.63 -24.33
CA LYS A 789 19.96 -14.04 -23.02
C LYS A 789 20.21 -15.11 -21.94
N ALA A 790 19.52 -16.25 -22.01
CA ALA A 790 19.73 -17.39 -21.10
C ALA A 790 20.81 -18.39 -21.56
N ASN A 791 21.66 -18.02 -22.52
CA ASN A 791 22.75 -18.85 -23.06
C ASN A 791 22.30 -20.23 -23.60
N LYS A 792 21.03 -20.36 -24.03
CA LYS A 792 20.48 -21.56 -24.69
C LYS A 792 20.71 -21.55 -26.20
N LEU A 793 20.57 -20.37 -26.81
CA LEU A 793 20.77 -20.13 -28.24
C LEU A 793 21.97 -19.18 -28.45
N SER A 794 22.71 -19.35 -29.56
CA SER A 794 23.78 -18.40 -29.89
C SER A 794 23.19 -17.03 -30.26
N VAL A 795 23.76 -15.95 -29.73
CA VAL A 795 23.36 -14.55 -30.01
C VAL A 795 23.40 -14.17 -31.48
N ILE A 796 24.13 -14.93 -32.29
CA ILE A 796 24.13 -14.81 -33.75
C ILE A 796 22.75 -15.13 -34.36
N LYS A 797 21.95 -16.01 -33.74
CA LYS A 797 20.67 -16.50 -34.33
C LYS A 797 19.51 -15.49 -34.30
N PRO A 798 19.23 -14.74 -33.21
CA PRO A 798 18.31 -13.61 -33.31
C PRO A 798 18.81 -12.53 -34.29
N LEU A 799 20.12 -12.33 -34.43
CA LEU A 799 20.68 -11.35 -35.38
C LEU A 799 20.57 -11.80 -36.86
N GLU A 800 20.75 -13.09 -37.13
CA GLU A 800 20.43 -13.69 -38.44
C GLU A 800 18.93 -13.59 -38.74
N LEU A 801 18.06 -13.90 -37.77
CA LEU A 801 16.60 -13.78 -37.92
C LEU A 801 16.20 -12.36 -38.32
N CYS A 802 16.70 -11.34 -37.62
CA CYS A 802 16.38 -9.93 -37.90
C CYS A 802 16.78 -9.44 -39.30
N GLN A 803 17.54 -10.21 -40.10
CA GLN A 803 17.76 -9.89 -41.51
C GLN A 803 16.46 -9.90 -42.33
N TYR A 804 15.43 -10.65 -41.93
CA TYR A 804 14.14 -10.68 -42.65
C TYR A 804 13.39 -9.34 -42.56
N LEU A 805 13.61 -8.55 -41.51
CA LEU A 805 12.86 -7.32 -41.21
C LEU A 805 12.96 -6.25 -42.29
N VAL A 806 13.99 -6.31 -43.15
CA VAL A 806 14.12 -5.45 -44.36
C VAL A 806 12.87 -5.50 -45.25
N ASN A 807 12.13 -6.62 -45.22
CA ASN A 807 10.88 -6.81 -45.97
C ASN A 807 9.61 -6.80 -45.09
N GLU A 808 9.71 -6.55 -43.78
CA GLU A 808 8.57 -6.52 -42.87
C GLU A 808 7.82 -5.18 -42.94
N THR A 809 6.50 -5.24 -42.94
CA THR A 809 5.60 -4.10 -43.11
C THR A 809 4.66 -3.88 -41.92
N HIS A 810 4.52 -4.86 -41.02
CA HIS A 810 3.66 -4.77 -39.85
C HIS A 810 4.37 -4.08 -38.68
N PHE A 811 3.62 -3.30 -37.90
CA PHE A 811 4.18 -2.62 -36.73
C PHE A 811 4.69 -3.60 -35.66
N THR A 812 4.01 -4.72 -35.41
CA THR A 812 4.26 -5.57 -34.24
C THR A 812 5.64 -6.25 -34.20
N PRO A 813 6.14 -6.90 -35.28
CA PRO A 813 7.49 -7.46 -35.28
C PRO A 813 8.54 -6.35 -35.24
N TRP A 814 8.26 -5.22 -35.90
CA TRP A 814 9.02 -3.99 -35.77
C TRP A 814 8.86 -3.30 -34.41
N ALA A 815 7.95 -3.69 -33.51
CA ALA A 815 7.82 -3.13 -32.16
C ALA A 815 8.54 -3.99 -31.12
N VAL A 816 8.44 -5.32 -31.26
CA VAL A 816 9.27 -6.28 -30.51
C VAL A 816 10.74 -6.11 -30.89
N PHE A 817 11.04 -5.96 -32.18
CA PHE A 817 12.37 -5.52 -32.60
C PHE A 817 12.60 -4.05 -32.21
N ASN A 818 11.62 -3.13 -32.30
CA ASN A 818 11.81 -1.77 -31.82
C ASN A 818 11.76 -1.56 -30.30
N THR A 819 12.68 -2.26 -29.64
CA THR A 819 13.69 -1.54 -28.85
C THR A 819 14.83 -0.95 -29.77
N ILE A 820 14.73 -1.18 -31.09
CA ILE A 820 15.60 -0.98 -32.28
C ILE A 820 14.80 -0.71 -33.69
N LEU A 821 14.70 0.51 -34.34
CA LEU A 821 14.20 0.96 -35.75
C LEU A 821 12.64 1.04 -36.26
N GLY A 822 12.11 2.04 -37.09
CA GLY A 822 10.62 2.42 -37.44
C GLY A 822 9.93 3.52 -38.49
N TRP A 823 10.13 4.91 -38.55
CA TRP A 823 9.50 6.15 -39.26
C TRP A 823 8.71 6.06 -40.62
N ASP A 824 7.85 6.99 -41.13
CA ASP A 824 7.84 8.51 -41.26
C ASP A 824 6.42 9.16 -41.47
N ASP A 825 6.11 10.40 -41.01
CA ASP A 825 4.71 10.98 -40.88
C ASP A 825 4.12 11.78 -42.02
N ARG A 826 3.19 11.16 -42.79
CA ARG A 826 2.38 11.82 -43.84
C ARG A 826 0.96 11.24 -43.99
N GLU A 827 0.79 9.92 -43.98
CA GLU A 827 -0.53 9.22 -44.04
C GLU A 827 -0.57 7.95 -43.17
N GLY A 828 -1.75 7.36 -42.93
CA GLY A 828 -1.92 6.07 -42.23
C GLY A 828 -2.67 6.10 -40.88
N THR A 829 -2.96 4.90 -40.33
CA THR A 829 -3.61 4.71 -39.01
C THR A 829 -2.69 5.15 -37.86
N ASP A 830 -3.21 5.21 -36.63
CA ASP A 830 -2.38 5.59 -35.48
C ASP A 830 -1.26 4.55 -35.17
N THR A 831 -1.41 3.28 -35.58
CA THR A 831 -0.30 2.30 -35.58
C THR A 831 0.76 2.61 -36.63
N HIS A 832 0.38 3.02 -37.85
CA HIS A 832 1.33 3.57 -38.83
C HIS A 832 2.05 4.80 -38.28
N LYS A 833 1.46 5.54 -37.32
CA LYS A 833 2.12 6.67 -36.64
C LYS A 833 3.05 6.28 -35.51
N ARG A 834 2.73 5.21 -34.78
CA ARG A 834 3.58 4.67 -33.69
C ARG A 834 4.78 3.91 -34.19
N MET A 835 4.60 3.00 -35.17
CA MET A 835 5.69 2.45 -36.00
C MET A 835 6.65 3.55 -36.44
N ARG A 836 6.09 4.74 -36.61
CA ARG A 836 6.76 5.91 -37.11
C ARG A 836 7.42 6.84 -36.10
N GLY A 837 7.36 6.62 -34.79
CA GLY A 837 8.28 7.35 -33.88
C GLY A 837 9.76 6.96 -34.10
N LEU A 838 9.97 5.84 -34.78
CA LEU A 838 10.74 4.75 -34.21
C LEU A 838 11.92 4.37 -35.19
N VAL A 839 11.97 4.86 -36.47
CA VAL A 839 13.17 4.80 -37.43
C VAL A 839 14.03 5.99 -37.16
N ILE A 840 13.58 7.23 -37.36
CA ILE A 840 14.50 8.38 -37.23
C ILE A 840 15.10 8.44 -35.82
N GLU A 841 14.37 8.01 -34.77
CA GLU A 841 14.96 7.66 -33.47
C GLU A 841 16.24 6.82 -33.57
N MET A 842 16.16 5.65 -34.20
CA MET A 842 17.24 4.68 -34.25
C MET A 842 18.20 4.86 -35.46
N SER A 843 17.78 5.50 -36.55
CA SER A 843 18.62 5.92 -37.68
C SER A 843 19.47 7.12 -37.32
N CYS A 844 18.89 8.19 -36.75
CA CYS A 844 19.66 9.33 -36.25
C CYS A 844 20.36 8.99 -34.92
N GLY A 845 19.80 8.05 -34.14
CA GLY A 845 20.49 7.37 -33.04
C GLY A 845 21.83 6.78 -33.49
N ASN A 846 21.79 5.90 -34.50
CA ASN A 846 22.97 5.30 -35.15
C ASN A 846 23.67 6.21 -36.17
N GLY A 847 23.33 7.51 -36.23
CA GLY A 847 24.08 8.51 -37.01
C GLY A 847 23.92 8.45 -38.54
N TYR A 848 22.83 7.88 -39.08
CA TYR A 848 22.53 7.94 -40.51
C TYR A 848 22.41 9.41 -40.97
N GLN A 849 23.38 9.88 -41.75
CA GLN A 849 23.60 11.31 -41.95
C GLN A 849 22.39 12.03 -42.56
N LYS A 850 21.73 11.44 -43.57
CA LYS A 850 20.54 12.01 -44.22
C LYS A 850 19.35 12.19 -43.26
N CYS A 851 19.22 11.30 -42.27
CA CYS A 851 18.22 11.42 -41.20
C CYS A 851 18.51 12.68 -40.35
N MET A 852 19.77 12.87 -39.96
CA MET A 852 20.20 13.99 -39.11
C MET A 852 20.06 15.32 -39.85
N GLU A 853 20.43 15.37 -41.13
CA GLU A 853 20.28 16.54 -42.01
C GLU A 853 18.83 16.99 -42.16
N GLU A 854 17.90 16.07 -42.45
CA GLU A 854 16.47 16.39 -42.55
C GLU A 854 15.86 16.75 -41.18
N SER A 855 16.32 16.12 -40.08
CA SER A 855 15.87 16.48 -38.72
C SER A 855 16.26 17.92 -38.36
N TYR A 856 17.49 18.34 -38.65
CA TYR A 856 17.95 19.71 -38.42
C TYR A 856 17.26 20.73 -39.34
N LYS A 857 16.91 20.33 -40.56
CA LYS A 857 16.12 21.14 -41.51
C LYS A 857 14.68 21.38 -41.02
N GLU A 858 14.03 20.42 -40.36
CA GLU A 858 12.73 20.67 -39.71
C GLU A 858 12.88 21.48 -38.41
N PHE A 859 13.94 21.23 -37.62
CA PHE A 859 14.27 22.03 -36.42
C PHE A 859 14.48 23.52 -36.75
N THR A 860 15.18 23.84 -37.84
CA THR A 860 15.39 25.23 -38.28
C THR A 860 14.11 25.90 -38.80
N LYS A 861 13.16 25.16 -39.40
CA LYS A 861 11.81 25.69 -39.66
C LYS A 861 11.05 25.99 -38.39
N TRP A 862 11.15 25.13 -37.38
CA TRP A 862 10.53 25.36 -36.08
C TRP A 862 11.06 26.63 -35.41
N LYS A 863 12.38 26.85 -35.40
CA LYS A 863 12.98 28.13 -34.96
C LYS A 863 12.48 29.36 -35.74
N SER A 864 11.95 29.18 -36.95
CA SER A 864 11.33 30.26 -37.75
C SER A 864 9.83 30.48 -37.48
N GLY A 865 9.25 29.75 -36.51
CA GLY A 865 7.86 29.88 -36.08
C GLY A 865 6.89 28.88 -36.72
N GLN A 866 7.36 27.80 -37.34
CA GLN A 866 6.49 26.72 -37.81
C GLN A 866 6.21 25.70 -36.69
N PRO A 867 4.96 25.25 -36.49
CA PRO A 867 4.65 24.22 -35.50
C PRO A 867 5.23 22.85 -35.89
N LEU A 868 5.72 22.09 -34.92
CA LEU A 868 6.19 20.71 -35.12
C LEU A 868 5.01 19.72 -35.03
N PRO A 869 4.97 18.65 -35.84
CA PRO A 869 4.02 17.57 -35.66
C PRO A 869 4.28 16.83 -34.33
N PRO A 870 3.28 16.61 -33.45
CA PRO A 870 3.50 16.05 -32.11
C PRO A 870 4.29 14.74 -32.07
N ASN A 871 3.96 13.79 -32.94
CA ASN A 871 4.66 12.49 -33.04
C ASN A 871 6.14 12.61 -33.40
N LEU A 872 6.56 13.73 -33.97
CA LEU A 872 7.92 13.97 -34.46
C LEU A 872 8.68 15.00 -33.61
N MET A 873 7.97 15.76 -32.77
CA MET A 873 8.50 16.90 -32.03
C MET A 873 9.74 16.55 -31.20
N THR A 874 9.63 15.57 -30.30
CA THR A 874 10.74 15.11 -29.44
C THR A 874 11.98 14.78 -30.26
N TYR A 875 11.82 13.99 -31.32
CA TYR A 875 12.90 13.54 -32.18
C TYR A 875 13.54 14.68 -32.99
N ILE A 876 12.74 15.57 -33.56
CA ILE A 876 13.24 16.73 -34.33
C ILE A 876 14.03 17.67 -33.42
N LEU A 877 13.57 17.89 -32.18
CA LEU A 877 14.31 18.66 -31.19
C LEU A 877 15.63 17.95 -30.80
N SER A 878 15.57 16.68 -30.39
CA SER A 878 16.76 15.92 -29.96
C SER A 878 17.82 15.76 -31.05
N PHE A 879 17.45 15.35 -32.27
CA PHE A 879 18.40 15.15 -33.36
C PHE A 879 18.78 16.45 -34.07
N GLY A 880 17.89 17.44 -34.12
CA GLY A 880 18.21 18.79 -34.58
C GLY A 880 19.28 19.44 -33.71
N LEU A 881 19.13 19.38 -32.38
CA LEU A 881 20.15 19.83 -31.44
C LEU A 881 21.45 19.03 -31.57
N LYS A 882 21.39 17.69 -31.57
CA LYS A 882 22.55 16.79 -31.72
C LYS A 882 23.32 17.03 -33.03
N TYR A 883 22.65 17.43 -34.11
CA TYR A 883 23.29 17.78 -35.39
C TYR A 883 23.84 19.21 -35.42
N SER A 884 23.10 20.19 -34.88
CA SER A 884 23.57 21.59 -34.82
C SER A 884 24.82 21.75 -33.94
N ASN A 885 24.89 20.97 -32.85
CA ASN A 885 25.96 20.99 -31.86
C ASN A 885 26.30 22.42 -31.36
N ASN A 886 25.27 23.27 -31.24
CA ASN A 886 25.37 24.70 -30.99
C ASN A 886 24.66 25.09 -29.68
N PHE A 887 25.34 25.88 -28.85
CA PHE A 887 24.80 26.34 -27.58
C PHE A 887 23.61 27.30 -27.77
N GLU A 888 23.60 28.15 -28.80
CA GLU A 888 22.48 29.07 -29.05
C GLU A 888 21.19 28.34 -29.45
N ASP A 889 21.29 27.18 -30.08
CA ASP A 889 20.15 26.31 -30.41
C ASP A 889 19.61 25.60 -29.16
N PHE A 890 20.51 25.19 -28.25
CA PHE A 890 20.14 24.63 -26.94
C PHE A 890 19.46 25.67 -26.04
N GLU A 891 20.05 26.86 -25.86
CA GLU A 891 19.47 27.96 -25.08
C GLU A 891 18.10 28.37 -25.63
N TYR A 892 17.98 28.54 -26.96
CA TYR A 892 16.68 28.81 -27.60
C TYR A 892 15.64 27.73 -27.28
N THR A 893 16.04 26.46 -27.29
CA THR A 893 15.12 25.35 -27.00
C THR A 893 14.73 25.31 -25.52
N ARG A 894 15.68 25.57 -24.60
CA ARG A 894 15.41 25.72 -23.16
C ARG A 894 14.43 26.84 -22.87
N ASP A 895 14.62 27.99 -23.50
CA ASP A 895 13.83 29.19 -23.23
C ASP A 895 12.41 29.13 -23.84
N THR A 896 12.09 28.08 -24.61
CA THR A 896 10.69 27.75 -24.92
C THR A 896 9.98 27.14 -23.72
N LYS A 897 8.72 27.54 -23.52
CA LYS A 897 7.81 27.03 -22.48
C LYS A 897 7.84 25.49 -22.35
N LEU A 898 7.95 24.80 -23.49
CA LEU A 898 8.00 23.34 -23.61
C LEU A 898 9.10 22.69 -22.76
N LEU A 899 10.34 23.22 -22.74
CA LEU A 899 11.42 22.58 -21.98
C LEU A 899 11.42 23.01 -20.51
N ASN A 900 11.03 24.25 -20.21
CA ASN A 900 10.91 24.70 -18.82
C ASN A 900 9.81 23.91 -18.07
N GLU A 901 8.66 23.64 -18.69
CA GLU A 901 7.61 22.80 -18.09
C GLU A 901 8.08 21.35 -17.84
N LEU A 902 8.93 20.80 -18.70
CA LEU A 902 9.53 19.48 -18.51
C LEU A 902 10.59 19.48 -17.39
N LEU A 903 11.43 20.53 -17.32
CA LEU A 903 12.47 20.68 -16.31
C LEU A 903 11.87 20.91 -14.91
N GLU A 904 10.88 21.78 -14.77
CA GLU A 904 10.18 22.04 -13.50
C GLU A 904 9.48 20.76 -12.99
N ARG A 905 8.82 20.00 -13.87
CA ARG A 905 8.24 18.67 -13.54
C ARG A 905 9.30 17.65 -13.10
N SER A 906 10.52 17.73 -13.62
CA SER A 906 11.62 16.82 -13.24
C SER A 906 12.30 17.21 -11.91
N VAL A 907 12.29 18.50 -11.55
CA VAL A 907 12.99 19.03 -10.36
C VAL A 907 12.08 19.08 -9.13
N ASN A 908 10.78 19.34 -9.30
CA ASN A 908 9.84 19.47 -8.18
C ASN A 908 9.39 18.10 -7.61
N ASN A 909 9.63 16.99 -8.31
CA ASN A 909 9.43 15.64 -7.80
C ASN A 909 10.51 15.29 -6.75
N SER A 910 10.26 15.73 -5.51
CA SER A 910 11.16 15.58 -4.36
C SER A 910 11.33 14.14 -3.83
N SER A 911 10.68 13.15 -4.46
CA SER A 911 10.85 11.72 -4.17
C SER A 911 11.36 10.95 -5.40
N VAL A 912 12.48 10.24 -5.23
CA VAL A 912 12.97 9.29 -6.24
C VAL A 912 12.14 8.02 -6.13
N SER A 913 11.04 7.94 -6.90
CA SER A 913 10.24 6.71 -6.97
C SER A 913 11.05 5.52 -7.50
N GLU A 914 10.61 4.30 -7.18
CA GLU A 914 11.29 3.08 -7.65
C GLU A 914 11.37 3.02 -9.18
N THR A 915 10.41 3.60 -9.91
CA THR A 915 10.44 3.74 -11.37
C THR A 915 11.61 4.59 -11.85
N HIS A 916 11.83 5.76 -11.24
CA HIS A 916 12.96 6.64 -11.58
C HIS A 916 14.31 5.97 -11.26
N PHE A 917 14.42 5.31 -10.11
CA PHE A 917 15.66 4.61 -9.75
C PHE A 917 15.92 3.39 -10.65
N SER A 918 14.88 2.60 -10.97
CA SER A 918 14.99 1.45 -11.87
C SER A 918 15.41 1.84 -13.29
N SER A 919 14.96 3.02 -13.78
CA SER A 919 15.46 3.61 -15.03
C SER A 919 16.94 3.97 -14.91
N LEU A 920 17.32 4.75 -13.90
CA LEU A 920 18.71 5.18 -13.66
C LEU A 920 19.69 3.99 -13.54
N LEU A 921 19.29 2.93 -12.82
CA LEU A 921 20.04 1.68 -12.76
C LEU A 921 20.17 0.99 -14.12
N SER A 922 19.14 1.07 -14.96
CA SER A 922 19.16 0.53 -16.32
C SER A 922 20.19 1.23 -17.18
N ASP A 923 20.26 2.56 -17.12
CA ASP A 923 21.21 3.37 -17.89
C ASP A 923 22.67 3.12 -17.44
N LEU A 924 22.87 3.03 -16.12
CA LEU A 924 24.17 2.71 -15.51
C LEU A 924 24.66 1.29 -15.82
N SER A 925 23.76 0.33 -16.11
CA SER A 925 24.10 -1.10 -16.29
C SER A 925 25.00 -1.43 -17.50
N SER A 926 25.32 -0.44 -18.33
CA SER A 926 26.13 -0.57 -19.55
C SER A 926 27.66 -0.60 -19.32
N ASN A 927 28.12 -0.40 -18.08
CA ASN A 927 29.54 -0.19 -17.76
C ASN A 927 30.02 -1.13 -16.62
N SER A 928 31.15 -1.82 -16.81
CA SER A 928 31.73 -2.73 -15.82
C SER A 928 32.16 -2.05 -14.51
N TYR A 929 32.37 -0.73 -14.51
CA TYR A 929 32.63 0.05 -13.30
C TYR A 929 31.36 0.49 -12.55
N ALA A 930 30.16 0.27 -13.12
CA ALA A 930 28.91 0.75 -12.52
C ALA A 930 28.51 -0.04 -11.27
N LEU A 931 28.72 -1.36 -11.23
CA LEU A 931 28.28 -2.19 -10.10
C LEU A 931 28.91 -1.73 -8.76
N PRO A 932 30.25 -1.55 -8.62
CA PRO A 932 30.83 -1.06 -7.37
C PRO A 932 30.42 0.38 -7.01
N ILE A 933 30.07 1.21 -8.01
CA ILE A 933 29.59 2.58 -7.77
C ILE A 933 28.16 2.55 -7.22
N VAL A 934 27.28 1.71 -7.77
CA VAL A 934 25.90 1.54 -7.31
C VAL A 934 25.86 0.84 -5.95
N GLU A 935 26.67 -0.19 -5.72
CA GLU A 935 26.83 -0.82 -4.40
C GLU A 935 27.28 0.18 -3.35
N ASN A 936 28.33 0.97 -3.65
CA ASN A 936 28.81 2.00 -2.72
C ASN A 936 27.76 3.10 -2.49
N PHE A 937 27.00 3.52 -3.52
CA PHE A 937 25.88 4.45 -3.36
C PHE A 937 24.79 3.89 -2.45
N LEU A 938 24.36 2.64 -2.64
CA LEU A 938 23.34 1.99 -1.81
C LEU A 938 23.81 1.78 -0.37
N ASN A 939 25.10 1.51 -0.17
CA ASN A 939 25.72 1.40 1.17
C ASN A 939 25.85 2.77 1.87
N LEU A 940 26.10 3.85 1.13
CA LEU A 940 26.15 5.22 1.66
C LEU A 940 24.75 5.79 1.93
N TYR A 941 23.73 5.35 1.20
CA TYR A 941 22.34 5.79 1.31
C TYR A 941 21.37 4.62 1.58
N PRO A 942 21.47 3.94 2.74
CA PRO A 942 20.65 2.77 3.07
C PRO A 942 19.16 3.09 3.29
N ASN A 943 18.78 4.37 3.34
CA ASN A 943 17.41 4.85 3.56
C ASN A 943 16.82 5.56 2.32
N THR A 944 17.16 5.10 1.12
CA THR A 944 16.70 5.63 -0.20
C THR A 944 15.19 5.52 -0.49
N GLY A 945 14.36 5.05 0.44
CA GLY A 945 12.93 4.77 0.21
C GLY A 945 12.64 3.49 -0.61
N LEU A 946 13.64 2.97 -1.33
CA LEU A 946 13.60 1.71 -2.07
C LEU A 946 13.46 0.51 -1.13
N THR A 947 12.69 -0.50 -1.54
CA THR A 947 12.68 -1.80 -0.86
C THR A 947 14.04 -2.50 -0.98
N ASN A 948 14.35 -3.42 -0.05
CA ASN A 948 15.55 -4.27 -0.17
C ASN A 948 15.50 -5.17 -1.43
N GLU A 949 14.32 -5.57 -1.87
CA GLU A 949 14.19 -6.37 -3.10
C GLU A 949 14.53 -5.54 -4.35
N SER A 950 14.01 -4.31 -4.46
CA SER A 950 14.34 -3.39 -5.57
C SER A 950 15.84 -3.12 -5.68
N ARG A 951 16.56 -3.09 -4.54
CA ARG A 951 18.04 -2.99 -4.50
C ARG A 951 18.71 -4.25 -5.04
N VAL A 952 18.31 -5.43 -4.55
CA VAL A 952 18.86 -6.72 -5.00
C VAL A 952 18.58 -6.94 -6.49
N ASN A 953 17.34 -6.79 -6.93
CA ASN A 953 16.93 -6.91 -8.34
C ASN A 953 17.70 -5.93 -9.23
N GLY A 954 17.93 -4.70 -8.75
CA GLY A 954 18.76 -3.70 -9.43
C GLY A 954 20.21 -4.12 -9.62
N LEU A 955 20.87 -4.58 -8.55
CA LEU A 955 22.25 -5.06 -8.59
C LEU A 955 22.39 -6.33 -9.44
N THR A 956 21.48 -7.30 -9.29
CA THR A 956 21.43 -8.52 -10.10
C THR A 956 21.24 -8.22 -11.59
N LYS A 957 20.41 -7.23 -11.94
CA LYS A 957 20.24 -6.77 -13.33
C LYS A 957 21.53 -6.16 -13.90
N ILE A 958 22.27 -5.38 -13.11
CA ILE A 958 23.59 -4.85 -13.52
C ILE A 958 24.60 -5.99 -13.72
N GLN A 959 24.69 -6.94 -12.79
CA GLN A 959 25.58 -8.09 -12.89
C GLN A 959 25.26 -8.95 -14.13
N GLN A 960 23.99 -9.28 -14.37
CA GLN A 960 23.55 -10.00 -15.59
C GLN A 960 23.95 -9.28 -16.88
N ASN A 961 23.87 -7.95 -16.92
CA ASN A 961 24.27 -7.17 -18.09
C ASN A 961 25.79 -7.18 -18.28
N ILE A 962 26.57 -7.07 -17.20
CA ILE A 962 28.04 -7.21 -17.24
C ILE A 962 28.44 -8.61 -17.74
N ASP A 963 27.83 -9.67 -17.21
CA ASP A 963 28.10 -11.05 -17.61
C ASP A 963 27.74 -11.28 -19.09
N TRP A 964 26.60 -10.78 -19.54
CA TRP A 964 26.17 -10.89 -20.93
C TRP A 964 27.14 -10.17 -21.88
N ILE A 965 27.60 -8.96 -21.53
CA ILE A 965 28.60 -8.21 -22.30
C ILE A 965 29.91 -9.01 -22.38
N GLN A 966 30.42 -9.53 -21.25
CA GLN A 966 31.66 -10.31 -21.23
C GLN A 966 31.60 -11.57 -22.10
N HIS A 967 30.46 -12.27 -22.14
CA HIS A 967 30.31 -13.49 -22.93
C HIS A 967 30.02 -13.26 -24.41
N ASN A 968 29.38 -12.14 -24.79
CA ASN A 968 28.83 -11.96 -26.13
C ASN A 968 29.49 -10.85 -26.96
N ALA A 969 30.15 -9.85 -26.35
CA ALA A 969 30.58 -8.65 -27.07
C ALA A 969 31.57 -8.93 -28.23
N ASP A 970 32.56 -9.81 -28.02
CA ASP A 970 33.51 -10.18 -29.08
C ASP A 970 32.85 -10.99 -30.21
N THR A 971 31.89 -11.87 -29.88
CA THR A 971 31.14 -12.67 -30.86
C THR A 971 30.23 -11.79 -31.71
N ILE A 972 29.47 -10.89 -31.10
CA ILE A 972 28.63 -9.90 -31.80
C ILE A 972 29.52 -8.97 -32.64
N GLY A 973 30.61 -8.46 -32.05
CA GLY A 973 31.55 -7.58 -32.72
C GLY A 973 32.22 -8.23 -33.93
N GLN A 974 32.47 -9.54 -33.89
CA GLN A 974 32.96 -10.30 -35.05
C GLN A 974 31.87 -10.51 -36.10
N TRP A 975 30.66 -10.94 -35.69
CA TRP A 975 29.55 -11.12 -36.62
C TRP A 975 29.19 -9.83 -37.38
N LEU A 976 29.22 -8.67 -36.71
CA LEU A 976 29.03 -7.35 -37.30
C LEU A 976 30.17 -6.88 -38.22
N ARG A 977 31.37 -7.44 -38.09
CA ARG A 977 32.47 -7.23 -39.05
C ARG A 977 32.27 -8.07 -40.32
N ASP A 978 31.79 -9.30 -40.16
CA ASP A 978 31.65 -10.27 -41.24
C ASP A 978 30.33 -10.09 -42.04
N ASN A 979 29.26 -9.61 -41.41
CA ASN A 979 27.92 -9.45 -41.99
C ASN A 979 27.56 -7.98 -42.26
N ARG A 980 28.51 -7.23 -42.86
CA ARG A 980 28.24 -5.86 -43.32
C ARG A 980 27.34 -5.84 -44.55
N LEU A 981 26.04 -5.64 -44.33
CA LEU A 981 25.14 -5.08 -45.34
C LEU A 981 25.61 -3.65 -45.70
N ILE A 982 25.47 -3.28 -46.97
CA ILE A 982 25.97 -2.02 -47.57
C ILE A 982 24.84 -1.00 -47.69
#